data_AF-A0A209BHB2-F1
#
_entry.id   AF-A0A209BHB2-F1
#
_cell.length_a   1.000
_cell.length_b   1.000
_cell.length_c   1.000
_cell.angle_alpha   90.00
_cell.angle_beta   90.00
_cell.angle_gamma   90.00
#
_symmetry.space_group_name_H-M   'P 1'
#
loop_
_entity.id
_entity.type
_entity.pdbx_description
1 polymer ?
#
loop_
_entity_poly.entity_id
_entity_poly.type
_entity_poly.pdbx_seq_one_letter_code
_entity_poly.pdbx_strand_id
1 'polypeptide(L)'
;MTAELTRGQNHPLPRARLEIRVSAGTPVVAAATLGDENGTIHGDERVAHPGAPTLPGLEVPRQAAADHRLAVDLDAVSDEVHRVSVLLALPVGGRGPARFGGVAAPFVAVTDLDGDEVASYTITGLEAESAVVALELYRRQGAWKVRAVGQGYAGGLAELLADQKLPQAHQLATSIHEAVASGLARSIPAPPAAAPAHRPDHGAAPRTGPGAAVPPASPYDPQGGSAPGPQAPGAPGRHGAPQPYPGGPGEPAATGQPSAPAGGGPIDYSHPRRQTTAPPSPPPAAPPAEPGQPARPVAGDATGWSMEERLYNQVWGMFEDLARTTAAYRSAVDFADSRMEKELDQALSDPRSRIGGQGDAAREAARARHGQLVSQAREVLDRDVAQLVAEAEVVEPALPTAFARWDNPVWHAYRVPMEIPMALRLGDLHLPEADRIRVPMLIRLPLERGLWIDSGRSASLDGSFADSHEMRRLGLETAVAHAARLLAIYPAGEFTVHVIDPAGSGAQALAPLVQSGVLAAPPAQGAAGAADVLARLTQRVDLVQMALRGGAPDALPPGLDTSQQLLIVNDFPHGFDDRAVNQLRYLADEGPAVGVHLMMVADREESTGFGPLLDPLWRSLLRLTPVADDHLADPWVGHAWTYEPPLVPPGSQVLRQVLSQVAAARRSWGR
;
A
#
# COMPACT_ATOMS: atom_id res chain seq x y z
N MET A 1 26.40 5.03 -30.16
CA MET A 1 27.29 3.98 -29.61
C MET A 1 27.31 4.17 -28.13
N THR A 2 26.80 3.17 -27.42
CA THR A 2 26.69 3.12 -25.97
C THR A 2 28.04 2.85 -25.32
N ALA A 3 28.32 3.49 -24.18
CA ALA A 3 29.55 3.27 -23.43
C ALA A 3 29.29 2.48 -22.13
N GLU A 4 29.62 1.19 -22.13
CA GLU A 4 29.72 0.42 -20.89
C GLU A 4 30.88 0.98 -20.03
N LEU A 5 30.58 1.32 -18.78
CA LEU A 5 31.49 1.98 -17.85
C LEU A 5 31.96 1.00 -16.76
N THR A 6 33.25 1.11 -16.43
CA THR A 6 33.84 0.47 -15.25
C THR A 6 33.98 1.47 -14.11
N ARG A 7 34.13 0.99 -12.86
CA ARG A 7 34.17 1.84 -11.66
C ARG A 7 35.27 2.91 -11.76
N GLY A 8 34.89 4.19 -11.67
CA GLY A 8 35.77 5.36 -11.80
C GLY A 8 35.91 5.92 -13.22
N GLN A 9 35.41 5.23 -14.25
CA GLN A 9 35.41 5.67 -15.64
C GLN A 9 34.44 6.84 -15.86
N ASN A 10 34.76 7.71 -16.82
CA ASN A 10 34.00 8.92 -17.13
C ASN A 10 33.66 8.97 -18.63
N HIS A 11 32.47 9.44 -18.99
CA HIS A 11 32.01 9.59 -20.37
C HIS A 11 31.31 10.95 -20.58
N PRO A 12 31.50 11.64 -21.73
CA PRO A 12 30.76 12.85 -22.03
C PRO A 12 29.26 12.60 -22.19
N LEU A 13 28.43 13.58 -21.83
CA LEU A 13 26.99 13.55 -22.09
C LEU A 13 26.69 14.35 -23.37
N PRO A 14 25.97 13.79 -24.36
CA PRO A 14 25.73 14.44 -25.65
C PRO A 14 24.53 15.42 -25.62
N ARG A 15 23.65 15.29 -24.62
CA ARG A 15 22.46 16.14 -24.39
C ARG A 15 22.40 16.53 -22.91
N ALA A 16 21.78 17.67 -22.61
CA ALA A 16 21.49 18.09 -21.23
C ALA A 16 20.27 17.36 -20.63
N ARG A 17 19.31 16.95 -21.47
CA ARG A 17 18.11 16.19 -21.08
C ARG A 17 18.33 14.70 -21.26
N LEU A 18 18.12 13.95 -20.18
CA LEU A 18 18.48 12.54 -20.04
C LEU A 18 17.45 11.81 -19.15
N GLU A 19 17.29 10.51 -19.37
CA GLU A 19 16.61 9.61 -18.44
C GLU A 19 17.65 8.65 -17.84
N ILE A 20 17.59 8.42 -16.53
CA ILE A 20 18.46 7.46 -15.83
C ILE A 20 17.62 6.29 -15.39
N ARG A 21 17.85 5.14 -16.01
CA ARG A 21 17.20 3.87 -15.70
C ARG A 21 18.03 3.10 -14.68
N VAL A 22 17.36 2.45 -13.74
CA VAL A 22 17.98 1.56 -12.74
C VAL A 22 17.23 0.25 -12.75
N SER A 23 17.95 -0.87 -12.65
CA SER A 23 17.40 -2.22 -12.47
C SER A 23 18.18 -2.95 -11.38
N ALA A 24 17.54 -3.26 -10.26
CA ALA A 24 18.18 -3.83 -9.06
C ALA A 24 17.68 -5.24 -8.67
N GLY A 25 16.61 -5.74 -9.31
CA GLY A 25 16.05 -7.08 -9.03
C GLY A 25 15.42 -7.26 -7.63
N THR A 26 15.44 -6.23 -6.79
CA THR A 26 14.76 -6.12 -5.49
C THR A 26 14.31 -4.67 -5.30
N PRO A 27 13.23 -4.39 -4.55
CA PRO A 27 12.87 -3.02 -4.20
C PRO A 27 14.03 -2.24 -3.57
N VAL A 28 14.52 -1.22 -4.29
CA VAL A 28 15.46 -0.20 -3.80
C VAL A 28 14.78 1.16 -3.79
N VAL A 29 15.24 2.04 -2.90
CA VAL A 29 14.97 3.48 -2.92
C VAL A 29 15.92 4.13 -3.92
N ALA A 30 15.39 4.89 -4.87
CA ALA A 30 16.17 5.79 -5.70
C ALA A 30 16.03 7.24 -5.20
N ALA A 31 17.15 7.96 -5.13
CA ALA A 31 17.22 9.38 -4.78
C ALA A 31 18.37 10.04 -5.55
N ALA A 32 18.43 11.38 -5.57
CA ALA A 32 19.53 12.10 -6.19
C ALA A 32 19.85 13.43 -5.49
N THR A 33 21.12 13.82 -5.46
CA THR A 33 21.61 14.99 -4.70
C THR A 33 22.34 16.01 -5.56
N LEU A 34 22.04 17.29 -5.36
CA LEU A 34 22.60 18.44 -6.09
C LEU A 34 23.75 19.08 -5.28
N GLY A 35 24.98 18.77 -5.66
CA GLY A 35 26.20 19.22 -4.96
C GLY A 35 26.99 20.31 -5.68
N ASP A 36 27.82 21.02 -4.92
CA ASP A 36 28.82 21.96 -5.44
C ASP A 36 30.03 21.25 -6.11
N GLU A 37 31.07 22.00 -6.51
CA GLU A 37 32.26 21.42 -7.17
C GLU A 37 32.96 20.38 -6.27
N ASN A 38 32.95 20.59 -4.96
CA ASN A 38 33.50 19.67 -3.96
C ASN A 38 32.60 18.45 -3.72
N GLY A 39 31.34 18.50 -4.16
CA GLY A 39 30.31 17.50 -3.85
C GLY A 39 29.58 17.75 -2.52
N THR A 40 29.69 18.95 -1.94
CA THR A 40 28.96 19.33 -0.72
C THR A 40 27.51 19.64 -1.05
N ILE A 41 26.58 19.10 -0.27
CA ILE A 41 25.15 19.42 -0.39
C ILE A 41 24.78 20.53 0.60
N HIS A 42 24.42 21.69 0.06
CA HIS A 42 24.01 22.87 0.81
C HIS A 42 22.50 22.86 1.04
N GLY A 43 22.06 22.11 2.07
CA GLY A 43 20.66 22.03 2.51
C GLY A 43 19.90 20.78 2.03
N ASP A 44 18.84 20.38 2.74
CA ASP A 44 18.00 19.22 2.39
C ASP A 44 17.10 19.51 1.18
N GLU A 45 16.84 20.78 0.87
CA GLU A 45 16.17 21.21 -0.37
C GLU A 45 16.96 20.91 -1.65
N ARG A 46 18.22 20.44 -1.53
CA ARG A 46 19.05 19.96 -2.63
C ARG A 46 19.05 18.43 -2.80
N VAL A 47 18.13 17.72 -2.13
CA VAL A 47 17.96 16.26 -2.21
C VAL A 47 16.60 15.90 -2.80
N ALA A 48 16.59 15.31 -4.00
CA ALA A 48 15.39 14.72 -4.60
C ALA A 48 15.23 13.28 -4.09
N HIS A 49 14.10 12.96 -3.47
CA HIS A 49 13.83 11.65 -2.87
C HIS A 49 12.33 11.32 -2.88
N PRO A 50 11.88 10.08 -2.59
CA PRO A 50 10.46 9.70 -2.69
C PRO A 50 9.44 10.57 -1.91
N GLY A 51 9.88 11.30 -0.88
CA GLY A 51 9.06 12.26 -0.13
C GLY A 51 9.07 13.69 -0.71
N ALA A 52 10.19 14.13 -1.28
CA ALA A 52 10.35 15.38 -2.04
C ALA A 52 10.94 15.06 -3.44
N PRO A 53 10.13 14.55 -4.37
CA PRO A 53 10.63 13.87 -5.58
C PRO A 53 11.07 14.79 -6.71
N THR A 54 10.78 16.09 -6.62
CA THR A 54 10.94 17.06 -7.73
C THR A 54 11.75 18.27 -7.31
N LEU A 55 12.87 18.51 -7.98
CA LEU A 55 13.72 19.70 -7.90
C LEU A 55 13.88 20.35 -9.29
N PRO A 56 14.36 21.60 -9.39
CA PRO A 56 14.66 22.21 -10.70
C PRO A 56 15.64 21.35 -11.50
N GLY A 57 15.18 20.84 -12.65
CA GLY A 57 15.95 19.96 -13.53
C GLY A 57 16.11 18.51 -13.08
N LEU A 58 15.36 18.02 -12.08
CA LEU A 58 15.50 16.66 -11.54
C LEU A 58 14.18 16.11 -10.96
N GLU A 59 13.69 14.98 -11.46
CA GLU A 59 12.60 14.20 -10.85
C GLU A 59 13.01 12.74 -10.58
N VAL A 60 12.63 12.22 -9.41
CA VAL A 60 12.89 10.85 -8.97
C VAL A 60 11.60 10.11 -8.58
N PRO A 61 11.56 8.77 -8.63
CA PRO A 61 10.35 8.01 -8.27
C PRO A 61 9.88 8.18 -6.82
N ARG A 62 8.57 8.03 -6.62
CA ARG A 62 7.87 8.29 -5.34
C ARG A 62 7.74 7.07 -4.42
N GLN A 63 8.43 5.97 -4.74
CA GLN A 63 8.34 4.69 -4.05
C GLN A 63 9.65 3.89 -4.18
N ALA A 64 9.81 2.82 -3.41
CA ALA A 64 10.83 1.80 -3.67
C ALA A 64 10.32 0.80 -4.71
N ALA A 65 11.17 0.40 -5.65
CA ALA A 65 10.84 -0.50 -6.75
C ALA A 65 12.09 -1.27 -7.21
N ALA A 66 11.90 -2.38 -7.93
CA ALA A 66 13.01 -3.13 -8.52
C ALA A 66 13.66 -2.36 -9.69
N ASP A 67 12.86 -1.57 -10.39
CA ASP A 67 13.27 -0.74 -11.51
C ASP A 67 12.84 0.72 -11.30
N HIS A 68 13.68 1.66 -11.73
CA HIS A 68 13.43 3.11 -11.62
C HIS A 68 13.73 3.86 -12.90
N ARG A 69 13.10 5.02 -13.05
CA ARG A 69 13.46 6.04 -14.05
C ARG A 69 13.53 7.40 -13.35
N LEU A 70 14.65 8.09 -13.49
CA LEU A 70 14.86 9.45 -13.00
C LEU A 70 14.98 10.36 -14.21
N ALA A 71 14.23 11.47 -14.24
CA ALA A 71 14.32 12.46 -15.31
C ALA A 71 15.29 13.57 -14.91
N VAL A 72 16.21 13.94 -15.81
CA VAL A 72 17.20 14.99 -15.56
C VAL A 72 17.24 15.97 -16.72
N ASP A 73 17.14 17.27 -16.43
CA ASP A 73 17.33 18.38 -17.36
C ASP A 73 18.45 19.29 -16.82
N LEU A 74 19.68 19.01 -17.24
CA LEU A 74 20.90 19.66 -16.75
C LEU A 74 21.00 21.16 -17.12
N ASP A 75 20.14 21.65 -18.02
CA ASP A 75 20.01 23.07 -18.35
C ASP A 75 19.00 23.81 -17.44
N ALA A 76 18.18 23.08 -16.68
CA ALA A 76 17.22 23.61 -15.71
C ALA A 76 17.72 23.55 -14.24
N VAL A 77 18.92 23.01 -14.03
CA VAL A 77 19.61 23.01 -12.73
C VAL A 77 20.38 24.34 -12.56
N SER A 78 20.41 24.89 -11.34
CA SER A 78 21.16 26.12 -11.02
C SER A 78 22.66 26.02 -11.34
N ASP A 79 23.25 27.08 -11.90
CA ASP A 79 24.69 27.16 -12.22
C ASP A 79 25.64 26.93 -11.02
N GLU A 80 25.14 27.08 -9.78
CA GLU A 80 25.87 26.70 -8.56
C GLU A 80 26.16 25.19 -8.46
N VAL A 81 25.30 24.37 -9.05
CA VAL A 81 25.40 22.91 -8.99
C VAL A 81 26.41 22.42 -10.01
N HIS A 82 27.42 21.72 -9.52
CA HIS A 82 28.48 21.14 -10.35
C HIS A 82 28.41 19.61 -10.38
N ARG A 83 27.54 19.00 -9.56
CA ARG A 83 27.39 17.56 -9.42
C ARG A 83 25.94 17.15 -9.15
N VAL A 84 25.45 16.13 -9.86
CA VAL A 84 24.21 15.40 -9.57
C VAL A 84 24.59 13.96 -9.26
N SER A 85 24.39 13.51 -8.02
CA SER A 85 24.76 12.14 -7.60
C SER A 85 23.52 11.26 -7.54
N VAL A 86 23.51 10.11 -8.20
CA VAL A 86 22.39 9.15 -8.14
C VAL A 86 22.66 8.13 -7.03
N LEU A 87 21.70 8.02 -6.11
CA LEU A 87 21.79 7.25 -4.88
C LEU A 87 20.80 6.09 -4.91
N LEU A 88 21.26 4.89 -4.53
CA LEU A 88 20.40 3.72 -4.32
C LEU A 88 20.55 3.25 -2.88
N ALA A 89 19.44 2.94 -2.21
CA ALA A 89 19.45 2.41 -0.84
C ALA A 89 18.40 1.31 -0.64
N LEU A 90 18.68 0.33 0.22
CA LEU A 90 17.72 -0.72 0.55
C LEU A 90 16.69 -0.19 1.59
N PRO A 91 15.37 -0.46 1.42
CA PRO A 91 14.35 -0.01 2.37
C PRO A 91 14.53 -0.62 3.76
N VAL A 92 14.70 0.22 4.78
CA VAL A 92 14.78 -0.23 6.19
C VAL A 92 13.40 -0.70 6.67
N GLY A 93 13.35 -1.83 7.38
CA GLY A 93 12.13 -2.34 8.05
C GLY A 93 11.19 -3.21 7.19
N GLY A 94 11.43 -3.33 5.89
CA GLY A 94 10.65 -4.23 5.01
C GLY A 94 11.09 -5.69 5.09
N ARG A 95 10.36 -6.59 4.38
CA ARG A 95 10.76 -8.00 4.16
C ARG A 95 11.95 -8.18 3.19
N GLY A 96 12.57 -7.09 2.73
CA GLY A 96 13.64 -7.09 1.74
C GLY A 96 15.02 -7.49 2.29
N PRO A 97 16.02 -7.64 1.41
CA PRO A 97 17.40 -7.87 1.81
C PRO A 97 18.00 -6.64 2.51
N ALA A 98 18.71 -6.86 3.61
CA ALA A 98 19.29 -5.78 4.42
C ALA A 98 20.66 -5.24 3.92
N ARG A 99 21.25 -5.88 2.89
CA ARG A 99 22.55 -5.52 2.30
C ARG A 99 22.62 -5.98 0.84
N PHE A 100 23.35 -5.25 0.00
CA PHE A 100 23.46 -5.51 -1.43
C PHE A 100 24.20 -6.83 -1.77
N GLY A 101 25.05 -7.35 -0.90
CA GLY A 101 25.70 -8.67 -1.09
C GLY A 101 24.77 -9.89 -1.05
N GLY A 102 23.46 -9.68 -0.84
CA GLY A 102 22.41 -10.69 -0.99
C GLY A 102 21.51 -10.47 -2.21
N VAL A 103 21.92 -9.62 -3.16
CA VAL A 103 21.08 -9.08 -4.25
C VAL A 103 21.79 -9.27 -5.60
N ALA A 104 21.04 -9.22 -6.69
CA ALA A 104 21.62 -8.97 -8.02
C ALA A 104 22.39 -7.63 -8.02
N ALA A 105 23.51 -7.58 -8.73
CA ALA A 105 24.30 -6.35 -8.88
C ALA A 105 23.44 -5.27 -9.59
N PRO A 106 23.17 -4.11 -8.97
CA PRO A 106 22.32 -3.10 -9.59
C PRO A 106 22.92 -2.59 -10.91
N PHE A 107 22.12 -2.58 -11.96
CA PHE A 107 22.43 -2.01 -13.25
C PHE A 107 21.87 -0.59 -13.33
N VAL A 108 22.63 0.34 -13.92
CA VAL A 108 22.19 1.72 -14.18
C VAL A 108 22.57 2.11 -15.60
N ALA A 109 21.61 2.64 -16.36
CA ALA A 109 21.80 3.15 -17.71
C ALA A 109 21.35 4.61 -17.80
N VAL A 110 22.13 5.44 -18.51
CA VAL A 110 21.79 6.80 -18.88
C VAL A 110 21.38 6.79 -20.35
N THR A 111 20.12 7.06 -20.63
CA THR A 111 19.60 7.23 -22.00
C THR A 111 19.35 8.71 -22.28
N ASP A 112 19.21 9.07 -23.55
CA ASP A 112 18.50 10.31 -23.89
C ASP A 112 16.97 10.10 -23.93
N LEU A 113 16.24 11.16 -24.31
CA LEU A 113 14.78 11.18 -24.36
C LEU A 113 14.17 10.30 -25.48
N ASP A 114 14.96 9.96 -26.51
CA ASP A 114 14.50 9.08 -27.59
C ASP A 114 14.69 7.59 -27.21
N GLY A 115 15.37 7.33 -26.09
CA GLY A 115 15.62 5.99 -25.54
C GLY A 115 16.99 5.41 -25.88
N ASP A 116 17.82 6.14 -26.65
CA ASP A 116 19.17 5.70 -27.02
C ASP A 116 20.09 5.70 -25.78
N GLU A 117 20.72 4.56 -25.50
CA GLU A 117 21.60 4.41 -24.34
C GLU A 117 22.96 5.08 -24.57
N VAL A 118 23.25 6.11 -23.79
CA VAL A 118 24.50 6.88 -23.83
C VAL A 118 25.61 6.12 -23.10
N ALA A 119 25.34 5.64 -21.90
CA ALA A 119 26.28 4.92 -21.06
C ALA A 119 25.57 4.03 -20.02
N SER A 120 26.20 2.93 -19.62
CA SER A 120 25.68 2.02 -18.59
C SER A 120 26.76 1.54 -17.63
N TYR A 121 26.35 1.08 -16.45
CA TYR A 121 27.22 0.60 -15.40
C TYR A 121 26.54 -0.48 -14.54
N THR A 122 27.18 -1.65 -14.41
CA THR A 122 26.78 -2.70 -13.46
C THR A 122 27.59 -2.57 -12.16
N ILE A 123 26.91 -2.33 -11.04
CA ILE A 123 27.53 -2.08 -9.73
C ILE A 123 27.88 -3.41 -9.05
N THR A 124 29.04 -3.96 -9.42
CA THR A 124 29.60 -5.17 -8.82
C THR A 124 30.46 -4.88 -7.59
N GLY A 125 30.59 -5.86 -6.68
CA GLY A 125 31.48 -5.76 -5.52
C GLY A 125 30.89 -5.05 -4.29
N LEU A 126 29.57 -5.06 -4.13
CA LEU A 126 28.90 -4.71 -2.87
C LEU A 126 28.68 -5.99 -2.04
N GLU A 127 28.95 -5.94 -0.73
CA GLU A 127 28.82 -7.07 0.20
C GLU A 127 28.00 -6.71 1.44
N ALA A 128 28.52 -5.80 2.27
CA ALA A 128 27.95 -5.40 3.56
C ALA A 128 27.07 -4.13 3.47
N GLU A 129 27.12 -3.46 2.33
CA GLU A 129 26.59 -2.12 2.13
C GLU A 129 25.07 -2.12 1.91
N SER A 130 24.40 -1.09 2.43
CA SER A 130 22.94 -0.91 2.37
C SER A 130 22.53 0.35 1.61
N ALA A 131 23.47 1.24 1.29
CA ALA A 131 23.32 2.32 0.31
C ALA A 131 24.55 2.41 -0.61
N VAL A 132 24.39 3.01 -1.79
CA VAL A 132 25.46 3.18 -2.79
C VAL A 132 25.26 4.44 -3.63
N VAL A 133 26.34 5.20 -3.85
CA VAL A 133 26.40 6.20 -4.92
C VAL A 133 26.67 5.45 -6.22
N ALA A 134 25.66 5.36 -7.08
CA ALA A 134 25.72 4.60 -8.33
C ALA A 134 26.61 5.31 -9.36
N LEU A 135 26.22 6.53 -9.73
CA LEU A 135 26.91 7.38 -10.68
C LEU A 135 26.84 8.85 -10.26
N GLU A 136 27.75 9.66 -10.82
CA GLU A 136 27.75 11.12 -10.72
C GLU A 136 27.64 11.71 -12.13
N LEU A 137 26.70 12.62 -12.36
CA LEU A 137 26.81 13.58 -13.46
C LEU A 137 27.56 14.81 -12.92
N TYR A 138 28.61 15.26 -13.60
CA TYR A 138 29.44 16.37 -13.13
C TYR A 138 29.83 17.33 -14.26
N ARG A 139 29.87 18.62 -13.93
CA ARG A 139 30.20 19.71 -14.86
C ARG A 139 31.69 20.00 -14.79
N ARG A 140 32.38 20.03 -15.93
CA ARG A 140 33.81 20.39 -16.01
C ARG A 140 34.10 21.16 -17.30
N GLN A 141 34.64 22.37 -17.17
CA GLN A 141 34.88 23.29 -18.29
C GLN A 141 33.60 23.56 -19.11
N GLY A 142 32.49 23.81 -18.41
CA GLY A 142 31.16 24.06 -19.00
C GLY A 142 30.38 22.81 -19.44
N ALA A 143 31.06 21.74 -19.82
CA ALA A 143 30.44 20.51 -20.31
C ALA A 143 30.12 19.50 -19.19
N TRP A 144 28.97 18.82 -19.29
CA TRP A 144 28.57 17.74 -18.38
C TRP A 144 29.12 16.38 -18.82
N LYS A 145 29.43 15.52 -17.83
CA LYS A 145 29.96 14.16 -17.99
C LYS A 145 29.35 13.23 -16.96
N VAL A 146 29.14 11.96 -17.30
CA VAL A 146 28.79 10.91 -16.35
C VAL A 146 30.06 10.20 -15.86
N ARG A 147 30.04 9.77 -14.60
CA ARG A 147 31.07 8.96 -13.94
C ARG A 147 30.43 7.78 -13.23
N ALA A 148 30.90 6.57 -13.50
CA ALA A 148 30.56 5.39 -12.71
C ALA A 148 31.29 5.45 -11.36
N VAL A 149 30.56 5.35 -10.24
CA VAL A 149 31.14 5.55 -8.88
C VAL A 149 31.13 4.28 -8.05
N GLY A 150 29.98 3.63 -7.92
CA GLY A 150 29.83 2.35 -7.20
C GLY A 150 30.39 2.37 -5.77
N GLN A 151 30.26 3.50 -5.06
CA GLN A 151 30.74 3.63 -3.68
C GLN A 151 29.61 3.25 -2.73
N GLY A 152 29.70 2.07 -2.14
CA GLY A 152 28.77 1.60 -1.12
C GLY A 152 29.06 2.17 0.28
N TYR A 153 28.06 2.11 1.15
CA TYR A 153 28.08 2.56 2.54
C TYR A 153 27.39 1.52 3.43
N ALA A 154 28.04 1.14 4.54
CA ALA A 154 27.56 0.08 5.44
C ALA A 154 26.54 0.63 6.45
N GLY A 155 26.73 1.86 6.93
CA GLY A 155 25.76 2.65 7.69
C GLY A 155 24.62 3.23 6.83
N GLY A 156 24.50 2.77 5.58
CA GLY A 156 23.37 3.08 4.70
C GLY A 156 23.27 4.55 4.32
N LEU A 157 22.03 5.01 4.10
CA LEU A 157 21.75 6.32 3.55
C LEU A 157 22.20 7.47 4.49
N ALA A 158 22.18 7.25 5.80
CA ALA A 158 22.62 8.24 6.79
C ALA A 158 24.15 8.46 6.75
N GLU A 159 24.94 7.40 6.53
CA GLU A 159 26.39 7.48 6.35
C GLU A 159 26.74 8.15 5.02
N LEU A 160 26.07 7.72 3.94
CA LEU A 160 26.23 8.28 2.58
C LEU A 160 25.99 9.79 2.56
N LEU A 161 24.84 10.26 3.05
CA LEU A 161 24.51 11.68 3.06
C LEU A 161 25.46 12.50 3.97
N ALA A 162 25.94 11.92 5.06
CA ALA A 162 26.95 12.55 5.92
C ALA A 162 28.33 12.66 5.22
N ASP A 163 28.69 11.71 4.34
CA ASP A 163 29.89 11.83 3.52
C ASP A 163 29.72 12.86 2.38
N GLN A 164 28.51 13.05 1.85
CA GLN A 164 28.18 14.21 0.99
C GLN A 164 28.06 15.54 1.78
N LYS A 165 28.47 15.53 3.06
CA LYS A 165 28.57 16.67 3.99
C LYS A 165 27.25 17.40 4.25
N LEU A 166 26.12 16.71 4.02
CA LEU A 166 24.78 17.24 4.24
C LEU A 166 24.53 17.47 5.75
N PRO A 167 24.09 18.68 6.17
CA PRO A 167 23.60 18.92 7.53
C PRO A 167 22.41 17.99 7.87
N GLN A 168 22.30 17.54 9.12
CA GLN A 168 21.16 16.72 9.57
C GLN A 168 20.94 15.40 8.78
N ALA A 169 21.94 14.88 8.06
CA ALA A 169 21.87 13.68 7.22
C ALA A 169 21.11 12.46 7.81
N HIS A 170 21.21 12.23 9.13
CA HIS A 170 20.48 11.15 9.81
C HIS A 170 18.96 11.40 9.89
N GLN A 171 18.52 12.66 10.05
CA GLN A 171 17.10 13.03 10.09
C GLN A 171 16.47 12.89 8.70
N LEU A 172 17.16 13.36 7.65
CA LEU A 172 16.69 13.18 6.27
C LEU A 172 16.70 11.71 5.84
N ALA A 173 17.71 10.92 6.22
CA ALA A 173 17.71 9.48 5.93
C ALA A 173 16.51 8.77 6.60
N THR A 174 16.16 9.13 7.83
CA THR A 174 14.96 8.63 8.51
C THR A 174 13.68 9.03 7.75
N SER A 175 13.49 10.31 7.43
CA SER A 175 12.27 10.76 6.73
C SER A 175 12.17 10.21 5.30
N ILE A 176 13.28 9.94 4.61
CA ILE A 176 13.31 9.19 3.34
C ILE A 176 12.75 7.77 3.54
N HIS A 177 13.23 7.03 4.54
CA HIS A 177 12.75 5.68 4.81
C HIS A 177 11.29 5.65 5.30
N GLU A 178 10.86 6.62 6.12
CA GLU A 178 9.46 6.78 6.54
C GLU A 178 8.53 7.14 5.36
N ALA A 179 8.95 8.04 4.46
CA ALA A 179 8.20 8.37 3.26
C ALA A 179 8.05 7.16 2.32
N VAL A 180 9.09 6.32 2.20
CA VAL A 180 9.07 5.08 1.43
C VAL A 180 8.19 4.01 2.08
N ALA A 181 8.28 3.81 3.40
CA ALA A 181 7.40 2.89 4.13
C ALA A 181 5.93 3.29 4.00
N SER A 182 5.65 4.60 4.12
CA SER A 182 4.32 5.18 3.88
C SER A 182 3.93 5.13 2.39
N GLY A 183 4.89 5.10 1.47
CA GLY A 183 4.67 4.89 0.03
C GLY A 183 4.23 3.46 -0.28
N LEU A 184 4.86 2.46 0.33
CA LEU A 184 4.50 1.05 0.22
C LEU A 184 3.07 0.73 0.72
N ALA A 185 2.54 1.55 1.64
CA ALA A 185 1.15 1.47 2.09
C ALA A 185 0.15 2.11 1.10
N ARG A 186 0.62 2.95 0.16
CA ARG A 186 -0.21 3.79 -0.74
C ARG A 186 -0.39 3.24 -2.16
N SER A 187 0.17 2.06 -2.46
CA SER A 187 0.13 1.37 -3.75
C SER A 187 -0.75 0.10 -3.70
N ILE A 188 -1.98 0.27 -3.20
CA ILE A 188 -2.80 -0.75 -2.52
C ILE A 188 -2.18 -1.15 -1.16
N PRO A 189 -2.91 -1.13 -0.03
CA PRO A 189 -2.24 -1.15 1.28
C PRO A 189 -1.95 -2.55 1.81
N ALA A 190 -0.66 -2.86 1.97
CA ALA A 190 -0.22 -4.04 2.72
C ALA A 190 -0.67 -3.97 4.20
N PRO A 191 -0.97 -5.13 4.85
CA PRO A 191 -1.26 -5.16 6.28
C PRO A 191 -0.03 -4.77 7.12
N PRO A 192 -0.21 -4.07 8.26
CA PRO A 192 0.91 -3.69 9.12
C PRO A 192 1.55 -4.94 9.75
N ALA A 193 2.88 -5.03 9.67
CA ALA A 193 3.63 -6.10 10.31
C ALA A 193 3.55 -5.98 11.85
N ALA A 194 3.13 -7.04 12.52
CA ALA A 194 3.09 -7.08 13.98
C ALA A 194 4.51 -6.92 14.56
N ALA A 195 4.69 -5.96 15.48
CA ALA A 195 5.97 -5.69 16.11
C ALA A 195 6.50 -6.95 16.85
N PRO A 196 7.82 -7.25 16.77
CA PRO A 196 8.38 -8.45 17.37
C PRO A 196 8.35 -8.37 18.90
N ALA A 197 7.42 -9.12 19.50
CA ALA A 197 7.39 -9.31 20.94
C ALA A 197 8.71 -9.89 21.44
N HIS A 198 9.39 -9.17 22.32
CA HIS A 198 10.61 -9.63 22.98
C HIS A 198 10.34 -10.95 23.71
N ARG A 199 10.92 -12.05 23.22
CA ARG A 199 10.83 -13.37 23.82
C ARG A 199 11.92 -13.49 24.90
N PRO A 200 11.59 -13.67 26.19
CA PRO A 200 12.60 -13.99 27.19
C PRO A 200 13.17 -15.38 26.91
N ASP A 201 14.50 -15.51 26.90
CA ASP A 201 15.16 -16.82 26.80
C ASP A 201 14.96 -17.61 28.10
N HIS A 202 14.11 -18.63 28.06
CA HIS A 202 14.05 -19.66 29.08
C HIS A 202 14.98 -20.81 28.68
N GLY A 203 16.17 -20.82 29.27
CA GLY A 203 17.27 -21.71 28.90
C GLY A 203 16.95 -23.21 29.01
N ALA A 204 17.47 -23.99 28.06
CA ALA A 204 17.37 -25.44 28.06
C ALA A 204 18.15 -26.07 29.22
N ALA A 205 17.51 -26.97 29.97
CA ALA A 205 18.15 -27.69 31.07
C ALA A 205 19.17 -28.73 30.56
N PRO A 206 20.44 -28.70 31.01
CA PRO A 206 21.42 -29.72 30.65
C PRO A 206 21.09 -31.08 31.28
N ARG A 207 21.29 -32.16 30.52
CA ARG A 207 21.16 -33.55 31.02
C ARG A 207 22.46 -33.94 31.73
N THR A 208 22.36 -34.55 32.91
CA THR A 208 23.52 -34.84 33.77
C THR A 208 24.28 -36.12 33.38
N GLY A 209 25.60 -36.06 33.51
CA GLY A 209 26.55 -37.18 33.43
C GLY A 209 27.79 -36.85 34.28
N PRO A 210 28.48 -37.81 34.92
CA PRO A 210 29.09 -37.53 36.24
C PRO A 210 30.63 -37.50 36.30
N GLY A 211 31.16 -36.76 37.28
CA GLY A 211 32.53 -36.95 37.80
C GLY A 211 33.11 -35.79 38.64
N ALA A 212 33.36 -36.06 39.94
CA ALA A 212 34.41 -35.50 40.84
C ALA A 212 34.77 -33.98 40.85
N ALA A 213 35.05 -33.31 41.99
CA ALA A 213 35.05 -33.72 43.40
C ALA A 213 34.97 -32.53 44.41
N VAL A 214 34.70 -32.94 45.65
CA VAL A 214 34.58 -32.33 47.00
C VAL A 214 35.74 -31.39 47.49
N PRO A 215 35.63 -30.66 48.65
CA PRO A 215 35.78 -29.18 48.66
C PRO A 215 36.74 -28.54 49.74
N PRO A 216 36.28 -27.80 50.81
CA PRO A 216 36.17 -26.33 50.89
C PRO A 216 37.10 -25.62 51.92
N ALA A 217 36.97 -24.29 52.03
CA ALA A 217 37.31 -23.54 53.25
C ALA A 217 36.36 -22.34 53.52
N SER A 218 36.23 -21.97 54.79
CA SER A 218 35.58 -20.77 55.37
C SER A 218 36.48 -20.32 56.56
N PRO A 219 36.14 -19.42 57.53
CA PRO A 219 34.92 -18.62 57.75
C PRO A 219 35.20 -17.15 58.25
N TYR A 220 34.18 -16.54 58.90
CA TYR A 220 34.19 -15.51 59.97
C TYR A 220 33.53 -14.11 59.74
N ASP A 221 32.94 -13.68 60.85
CA ASP A 221 32.17 -12.47 61.23
C ASP A 221 33.00 -11.73 62.36
N PRO A 222 32.55 -10.72 63.16
CA PRO A 222 31.41 -9.78 63.10
C PRO A 222 31.77 -8.29 63.54
N GLN A 223 30.74 -7.46 63.81
CA GLN A 223 30.61 -6.38 64.87
C GLN A 223 30.52 -4.86 64.52
N GLY A 224 29.45 -4.22 65.06
CA GLY A 224 29.41 -2.84 65.62
C GLY A 224 29.23 -1.63 64.67
N GLY A 225 28.55 -0.52 65.02
CA GLY A 225 27.72 -0.17 66.20
C GLY A 225 27.42 1.35 66.32
N SER A 226 26.49 1.76 67.22
CA SER A 226 26.17 3.15 67.68
C SER A 226 25.00 3.93 67.01
N ALA A 227 24.41 4.88 67.76
CA ALA A 227 23.29 5.79 67.39
C ALA A 227 23.51 7.21 68.00
N PRO A 228 22.67 8.25 67.75
CA PRO A 228 21.44 8.47 68.55
C PRO A 228 20.24 9.14 67.81
N GLY A 229 19.11 9.34 68.50
CA GLY A 229 17.86 10.01 68.04
C GLY A 229 17.80 11.54 68.29
N PRO A 230 16.62 12.18 68.50
CA PRO A 230 15.27 11.71 68.93
C PRO A 230 14.16 11.98 67.86
N GLN A 231 12.84 12.24 68.04
CA GLN A 231 11.92 12.49 69.18
C GLN A 231 10.43 12.24 68.80
N ALA A 232 9.48 12.37 69.75
CA ALA A 232 8.00 12.34 69.58
C ALA A 232 7.31 13.20 70.70
N PRO A 233 5.98 13.49 70.74
CA PRO A 233 4.92 12.49 71.03
C PRO A 233 3.49 12.78 70.48
N GLY A 234 2.48 11.93 70.82
CA GLY A 234 1.04 12.23 70.66
C GLY A 234 0.09 11.20 71.31
N ALA A 235 -1.03 11.65 71.93
CA ALA A 235 -2.14 10.87 72.51
C ALA A 235 -3.34 11.83 72.83
N PRO A 236 -4.64 11.41 72.92
CA PRO A 236 -5.18 10.58 74.03
C PRO A 236 -6.33 9.59 73.65
N GLY A 237 -6.97 8.92 74.64
CA GLY A 237 -8.15 8.01 74.50
C GLY A 237 -9.48 8.60 75.03
N ARG A 238 -10.53 7.85 75.46
CA ARG A 238 -10.68 6.40 75.81
C ARG A 238 -12.17 6.04 76.13
N HIS A 239 -12.56 4.74 76.14
CA HIS A 239 -13.87 4.13 76.59
C HIS A 239 -15.10 4.25 75.63
N GLY A 240 -16.11 3.35 75.54
CA GLY A 240 -16.47 2.09 76.26
C GLY A 240 -17.40 1.12 75.45
N ALA A 241 -18.05 0.11 76.07
CA ALA A 241 -18.76 -1.06 75.44
C ALA A 241 -20.25 -1.22 75.91
N PRO A 242 -21.09 -2.29 75.64
CA PRO A 242 -20.89 -3.58 74.91
C PRO A 242 -22.07 -4.13 74.00
N GLN A 243 -21.82 -5.31 73.37
CA GLN A 243 -22.63 -6.45 72.81
C GLN A 243 -24.21 -6.51 72.83
N PRO A 244 -24.91 -7.37 72.01
CA PRO A 244 -24.61 -8.80 71.68
C PRO A 244 -24.93 -9.36 70.25
N TYR A 245 -24.78 -10.69 70.07
CA TYR A 245 -24.94 -11.55 68.86
C TYR A 245 -26.11 -12.57 69.00
N PRO A 246 -26.68 -13.14 67.90
CA PRO A 246 -26.25 -14.45 67.34
C PRO A 246 -26.39 -14.55 65.78
N GLY A 247 -25.96 -15.60 65.04
CA GLY A 247 -25.26 -16.88 65.35
C GLY A 247 -24.97 -17.70 64.06
N GLY A 248 -24.15 -18.77 64.13
CA GLY A 248 -23.82 -19.70 63.01
C GLY A 248 -24.81 -20.86 62.83
N PRO A 249 -24.49 -22.01 62.16
CA PRO A 249 -23.16 -22.60 61.81
C PRO A 249 -23.01 -23.00 60.30
N GLY A 250 -21.95 -23.64 59.78
CA GLY A 250 -20.64 -24.08 60.32
C GLY A 250 -19.83 -24.96 59.34
N GLU A 251 -18.60 -25.35 59.70
CA GLU A 251 -17.69 -26.27 58.97
C GLU A 251 -17.56 -27.66 59.67
N PRO A 252 -16.83 -28.63 59.10
CA PRO A 252 -15.49 -28.92 59.67
C PRO A 252 -14.38 -29.48 58.73
N ALA A 253 -13.16 -28.94 58.88
CA ALA A 253 -11.84 -29.62 59.13
C ALA A 253 -11.35 -30.81 58.23
N ALA A 254 -10.09 -31.27 58.23
CA ALA A 254 -8.86 -31.07 59.04
C ALA A 254 -7.62 -31.60 58.24
N THR A 255 -6.31 -31.45 58.53
CA THR A 255 -5.42 -30.54 59.32
C THR A 255 -3.96 -30.96 59.04
N GLY A 256 -2.96 -30.05 59.04
CA GLY A 256 -1.53 -30.41 58.95
C GLY A 256 -0.55 -29.22 59.07
N GLN A 257 0.60 -29.40 59.72
CA GLN A 257 1.57 -28.38 60.18
C GLN A 257 3.02 -28.96 60.18
N PRO A 258 4.13 -28.22 60.42
CA PRO A 258 4.35 -26.75 60.50
C PRO A 258 5.64 -26.22 59.77
N SER A 259 5.96 -24.92 59.99
CA SER A 259 7.31 -24.28 59.98
C SER A 259 7.86 -23.60 58.72
N ALA A 260 8.71 -22.58 58.96
CA ALA A 260 9.27 -21.57 58.03
C ALA A 260 10.84 -21.68 57.98
N PRO A 261 11.65 -20.83 57.28
CA PRO A 261 11.34 -19.51 56.69
C PRO A 261 11.97 -19.11 55.31
N ALA A 262 11.43 -18.00 54.77
CA ALA A 262 12.05 -16.94 53.94
C ALA A 262 12.93 -17.23 52.70
N GLY A 263 12.61 -16.58 51.57
CA GLY A 263 13.55 -16.38 50.46
C GLY A 263 12.94 -15.93 49.12
N GLY A 264 12.93 -14.62 48.85
CA GLY A 264 12.85 -14.03 47.49
C GLY A 264 11.74 -14.50 46.53
N GLY A 265 10.51 -13.98 46.69
CA GLY A 265 9.47 -14.11 45.66
C GLY A 265 9.71 -13.17 44.45
N PRO A 266 9.22 -13.51 43.23
CA PRO A 266 9.26 -12.61 42.08
C PRO A 266 8.45 -11.33 42.32
N ILE A 267 8.83 -10.24 41.65
CA ILE A 267 8.03 -9.01 41.64
C ILE A 267 6.75 -9.28 40.84
N ASP A 268 5.60 -9.05 41.48
CA ASP A 268 4.30 -9.09 40.82
C ASP A 268 4.06 -7.77 40.05
N TYR A 269 3.86 -7.89 38.74
CA TYR A 269 3.59 -6.77 37.83
C TYR A 269 2.09 -6.61 37.51
N SER A 270 1.18 -7.25 38.25
CA SER A 270 -0.26 -7.14 38.04
C SER A 270 -0.84 -5.78 38.45
N HIS A 271 -0.62 -4.75 37.63
CA HIS A 271 -1.28 -3.46 37.78
C HIS A 271 -2.82 -3.61 37.70
N PRO A 272 -3.62 -3.20 38.72
CA PRO A 272 -5.07 -3.43 38.80
C PRO A 272 -5.97 -2.76 37.74
N ARG A 273 -5.42 -2.32 36.60
CA ARG A 273 -6.14 -1.69 35.49
C ARG A 273 -5.81 -2.30 34.12
N ARG A 274 -4.93 -3.30 34.04
CA ARG A 274 -4.61 -3.95 32.75
C ARG A 274 -5.65 -5.03 32.43
N GLN A 275 -6.75 -4.63 31.79
CA GLN A 275 -7.65 -5.58 31.15
C GLN A 275 -6.87 -6.37 30.09
N THR A 276 -6.77 -7.69 30.28
CA THR A 276 -6.22 -8.60 29.27
C THR A 276 -7.29 -8.86 28.21
N THR A 277 -7.14 -8.28 27.03
CA THR A 277 -7.81 -8.77 25.82
C THR A 277 -7.48 -10.25 25.63
N ALA A 278 -8.48 -11.04 25.24
CA ALA A 278 -8.27 -12.45 24.94
C ALA A 278 -7.33 -12.61 23.73
N PRO A 279 -6.46 -13.63 23.70
CA PRO A 279 -5.68 -13.93 22.51
C PRO A 279 -6.62 -14.27 21.34
N PRO A 280 -6.29 -13.88 20.10
CA PRO A 280 -7.15 -14.13 18.95
C PRO A 280 -7.34 -15.64 18.73
N SER A 281 -8.57 -16.05 18.40
CA SER A 281 -8.92 -17.43 18.08
C SER A 281 -7.99 -17.98 16.99
N PRO A 282 -7.47 -19.22 17.09
CA PRO A 282 -6.57 -19.77 16.08
C PRO A 282 -7.21 -19.77 14.68
N PRO A 283 -6.42 -19.74 13.59
CA PRO A 283 -6.96 -19.86 12.24
C PRO A 283 -7.71 -21.19 12.06
N PRO A 284 -8.82 -21.22 11.31
CA PRO A 284 -9.49 -22.45 10.94
C PRO A 284 -8.58 -23.27 10.01
N ALA A 285 -7.84 -24.22 10.59
CA ALA A 285 -6.91 -25.05 9.84
C ALA A 285 -7.66 -26.08 8.96
N ALA A 286 -7.25 -26.16 7.69
CA ALA A 286 -7.67 -27.25 6.80
C ALA A 286 -7.26 -28.62 7.40
N PRO A 287 -8.09 -29.67 7.24
CA PRO A 287 -7.66 -31.03 7.58
C PRO A 287 -6.46 -31.41 6.69
N PRO A 288 -5.50 -32.22 7.21
CA PRO A 288 -4.30 -32.59 6.45
C PRO A 288 -4.69 -33.33 5.17
N ALA A 289 -4.09 -32.89 4.05
CA ALA A 289 -4.37 -33.45 2.73
C ALA A 289 -3.95 -34.93 2.64
N GLU A 290 -4.68 -35.70 1.84
CA GLU A 290 -4.26 -37.07 1.50
C GLU A 290 -2.98 -37.02 0.63
N PRO A 291 -2.04 -37.98 0.78
CA PRO A 291 -0.79 -37.95 0.02
C PRO A 291 -1.00 -37.89 -1.50
N GLY A 292 -0.60 -36.78 -2.12
CA GLY A 292 -0.76 -36.52 -3.55
C GLY A 292 -1.99 -35.70 -3.95
N GLN A 293 -2.83 -35.28 -3.00
CA GLN A 293 -3.89 -34.28 -3.21
C GLN A 293 -3.47 -32.92 -2.65
N PRO A 294 -3.93 -31.79 -3.25
CA PRO A 294 -3.80 -30.48 -2.63
C PRO A 294 -4.64 -30.40 -1.35
N ALA A 295 -4.26 -29.52 -0.42
CA ALA A 295 -5.12 -29.18 0.71
C ALA A 295 -6.39 -28.49 0.21
N ARG A 296 -7.53 -28.73 0.89
CA ARG A 296 -8.77 -28.00 0.58
C ARG A 296 -8.66 -26.58 1.15
N PRO A 297 -8.89 -25.52 0.35
CA PRO A 297 -8.89 -24.15 0.84
C PRO A 297 -9.89 -23.94 1.99
N VAL A 298 -9.58 -23.03 2.91
CA VAL A 298 -10.47 -22.65 4.01
C VAL A 298 -10.51 -21.14 4.14
N ALA A 299 -11.72 -20.57 4.22
CA ALA A 299 -11.89 -19.13 4.38
C ALA A 299 -11.31 -18.63 5.71
N GLY A 300 -10.40 -17.67 5.63
CA GLY A 300 -9.70 -17.09 6.77
C GLY A 300 -8.58 -17.95 7.34
N ASP A 301 -7.96 -18.82 6.54
CA ASP A 301 -6.77 -19.61 6.92
C ASP A 301 -5.48 -18.78 7.03
N ALA A 302 -5.39 -17.68 6.27
CA ALA A 302 -4.31 -16.71 6.32
C ALA A 302 -4.10 -16.11 7.74
N THR A 303 -2.92 -15.53 7.98
CA THR A 303 -2.59 -14.92 9.28
C THR A 303 -3.33 -13.61 9.52
N GLY A 304 -3.89 -13.42 10.71
CA GLY A 304 -4.56 -12.17 11.13
C GLY A 304 -5.15 -12.27 12.56
N TRP A 305 -5.46 -11.13 13.15
CA TRP A 305 -6.03 -10.99 14.50
C TRP A 305 -7.56 -11.13 14.51
N SER A 306 -8.25 -10.59 13.50
CA SER A 306 -9.69 -10.76 13.27
C SER A 306 -9.97 -11.64 12.06
N MET A 307 -11.20 -12.18 11.93
CA MET A 307 -11.60 -12.94 10.73
C MET A 307 -11.58 -12.05 9.46
N GLU A 308 -11.99 -10.79 9.60
CA GLU A 308 -11.92 -9.79 8.53
C GLU A 308 -10.49 -9.59 8.03
N GLU A 309 -9.52 -9.47 8.93
CA GLU A 309 -8.11 -9.31 8.54
C GLU A 309 -7.57 -10.56 7.83
N ARG A 310 -7.99 -11.77 8.24
CA ARG A 310 -7.60 -13.01 7.56
C ARG A 310 -8.17 -13.08 6.15
N LEU A 311 -9.45 -12.77 5.97
CA LEU A 311 -10.10 -12.75 4.65
C LEU A 311 -9.45 -11.70 3.73
N TYR A 312 -9.11 -10.52 4.25
CA TYR A 312 -8.35 -9.51 3.51
C TYR A 312 -6.96 -10.02 3.09
N ASN A 313 -6.21 -10.61 4.02
CA ASN A 313 -4.86 -11.12 3.76
C ASN A 313 -4.87 -12.35 2.83
N GLN A 314 -5.94 -13.15 2.83
CA GLN A 314 -6.15 -14.26 1.91
C GLN A 314 -6.44 -13.76 0.48
N VAL A 315 -7.38 -12.83 0.33
CA VAL A 315 -7.64 -12.16 -0.97
C VAL A 315 -6.39 -11.48 -1.53
N TRP A 316 -5.57 -10.87 -0.66
CA TRP A 316 -4.27 -10.31 -1.05
C TRP A 316 -3.27 -11.39 -1.51
N GLY A 317 -3.23 -12.54 -0.83
CA GLY A 317 -2.44 -13.69 -1.26
C GLY A 317 -2.86 -14.22 -2.64
N MET A 318 -4.17 -14.34 -2.89
CA MET A 318 -4.72 -14.74 -4.19
C MET A 318 -4.32 -13.75 -5.30
N PHE A 319 -4.24 -12.45 -5.00
CA PHE A 319 -3.78 -11.41 -5.93
C PHE A 319 -2.27 -11.54 -6.22
N GLU A 320 -1.43 -11.66 -5.18
CA GLU A 320 0.02 -11.89 -5.33
C GLU A 320 0.33 -13.15 -6.14
N ASP A 321 -0.35 -14.28 -5.85
CA ASP A 321 -0.05 -15.55 -6.50
C ASP A 321 -0.58 -15.61 -7.95
N LEU A 322 -1.71 -14.96 -8.26
CA LEU A 322 -2.18 -14.80 -9.63
C LEU A 322 -1.24 -13.93 -10.49
N ALA A 323 -0.70 -12.84 -9.92
CA ALA A 323 0.38 -12.07 -10.56
C ALA A 323 1.62 -12.94 -10.81
N ARG A 324 2.02 -13.73 -9.80
CA ARG A 324 3.22 -14.57 -9.79
C ARG A 324 3.17 -15.69 -10.83
N THR A 325 2.08 -16.46 -10.89
CA THR A 325 1.94 -17.55 -11.87
C THR A 325 1.81 -17.01 -13.30
N THR A 326 1.09 -15.89 -13.50
CA THR A 326 0.97 -15.27 -14.83
C THR A 326 2.31 -14.68 -15.31
N ALA A 327 3.12 -14.12 -14.40
CA ALA A 327 4.49 -13.69 -14.71
C ALA A 327 5.38 -14.88 -15.13
N ALA A 328 5.33 -15.98 -14.39
CA ALA A 328 6.07 -17.20 -14.72
C ALA A 328 5.65 -17.80 -16.07
N TYR A 329 4.34 -17.78 -16.39
CA TYR A 329 3.82 -18.17 -17.70
C TYR A 329 4.37 -17.28 -18.82
N ARG A 330 4.22 -15.95 -18.71
CA ARG A 330 4.72 -14.99 -19.72
C ARG A 330 6.22 -15.17 -19.96
N SER A 331 7.03 -15.20 -18.90
CA SER A 331 8.48 -15.44 -19.01
C SER A 331 8.86 -16.79 -19.65
N ALA A 332 8.03 -17.84 -19.48
CA ALA A 332 8.26 -19.13 -20.12
C ALA A 332 7.91 -19.11 -21.63
N VAL A 333 6.91 -18.32 -22.03
CA VAL A 333 6.59 -18.05 -23.45
C VAL A 333 7.70 -17.22 -24.09
N ASP A 334 8.11 -16.11 -23.47
CA ASP A 334 9.21 -15.26 -23.95
C ASP A 334 10.51 -16.04 -24.16
N PHE A 335 10.80 -16.98 -23.25
CA PHE A 335 11.94 -17.91 -23.37
C PHE A 335 11.76 -18.90 -24.54
N ALA A 336 10.55 -19.43 -24.76
CA ALA A 336 10.26 -20.33 -25.88
C ALA A 336 10.40 -19.60 -27.23
N ASP A 337 9.90 -18.38 -27.35
CA ASP A 337 10.04 -17.52 -28.54
C ASP A 337 11.52 -17.16 -28.79
N SER A 338 12.21 -16.64 -27.77
CA SER A 338 13.65 -16.32 -27.80
C SER A 338 14.53 -17.53 -28.15
N ARG A 339 14.05 -18.75 -27.88
CA ARG A 339 14.71 -20.00 -28.26
C ARG A 339 14.39 -20.39 -29.70
N MET A 340 13.11 -20.28 -30.10
CA MET A 340 12.69 -20.59 -31.47
C MET A 340 13.42 -19.71 -32.47
N GLU A 341 13.51 -18.39 -32.23
CA GLU A 341 14.23 -17.44 -33.07
C GLU A 341 15.69 -17.88 -33.31
N LYS A 342 16.44 -18.15 -32.25
CA LYS A 342 17.84 -18.61 -32.32
C LYS A 342 18.01 -19.92 -33.08
N GLU A 343 17.07 -20.85 -32.94
CA GLU A 343 17.10 -22.12 -33.65
C GLU A 343 16.69 -21.98 -35.14
N LEU A 344 15.81 -21.03 -35.47
CA LEU A 344 15.47 -20.66 -36.85
C LEU A 344 16.67 -19.96 -37.54
N ASP A 345 17.32 -19.00 -36.87
CA ASP A 345 18.51 -18.33 -37.35
C ASP A 345 19.67 -19.30 -37.57
N GLN A 346 19.90 -20.22 -36.63
CA GLN A 346 20.89 -21.27 -36.80
C GLN A 346 20.56 -22.15 -38.03
N ALA A 347 19.29 -22.54 -38.21
CA ALA A 347 18.83 -23.32 -39.37
C ALA A 347 18.93 -22.54 -40.70
N LEU A 348 18.88 -21.20 -40.67
CA LEU A 348 19.11 -20.33 -41.83
C LEU A 348 20.60 -20.05 -42.07
N SER A 349 21.46 -20.15 -41.04
CA SER A 349 22.89 -19.82 -41.14
C SER A 349 23.68 -20.78 -42.05
N ASP A 350 23.36 -22.08 -42.06
CA ASP A 350 24.05 -23.08 -42.88
C ASP A 350 23.67 -22.95 -44.37
N PRO A 351 24.63 -22.77 -45.29
CA PRO A 351 24.35 -22.77 -46.73
C PRO A 351 23.71 -24.08 -47.25
N ARG A 352 23.91 -25.23 -46.56
CA ARG A 352 23.40 -26.55 -46.98
C ARG A 352 21.90 -26.75 -46.71
N SER A 353 21.36 -26.15 -45.65
CA SER A 353 19.94 -26.27 -45.27
C SER A 353 19.00 -25.46 -46.16
N ARG A 354 19.53 -24.49 -46.93
CA ARG A 354 18.75 -23.52 -47.72
C ARG A 354 18.13 -24.08 -49.01
N ILE A 355 18.57 -25.24 -49.48
CA ILE A 355 18.21 -25.79 -50.81
C ILE A 355 17.69 -27.25 -50.72
N GLY A 356 17.31 -27.72 -49.52
CA GLY A 356 16.76 -29.06 -49.34
C GLY A 356 16.10 -29.27 -47.98
N GLY A 357 15.18 -30.25 -47.92
CA GLY A 357 14.23 -30.46 -46.81
C GLY A 357 14.79 -30.71 -45.41
N GLN A 358 16.12 -30.83 -45.24
CA GLN A 358 16.75 -30.80 -43.91
C GLN A 358 16.56 -29.44 -43.21
N GLY A 359 16.56 -28.33 -43.96
CA GLY A 359 16.24 -27.01 -43.40
C GLY A 359 14.77 -26.90 -42.98
N ASP A 360 13.87 -27.55 -43.71
CA ASP A 360 12.43 -27.54 -43.40
C ASP A 360 12.16 -28.37 -42.14
N ALA A 361 12.70 -29.60 -42.08
CA ALA A 361 12.62 -30.45 -40.89
C ALA A 361 13.24 -29.81 -39.64
N ALA A 362 14.32 -29.04 -39.77
CA ALA A 362 14.91 -28.29 -38.65
C ALA A 362 13.98 -27.18 -38.14
N ARG A 363 13.34 -26.43 -39.05
CA ARG A 363 12.39 -25.36 -38.71
C ARG A 363 11.08 -25.91 -38.14
N GLU A 364 10.62 -27.07 -38.61
CA GLU A 364 9.51 -27.82 -38.00
C GLU A 364 9.87 -28.33 -36.59
N ALA A 365 11.06 -28.91 -36.41
CA ALA A 365 11.52 -29.39 -35.10
C ALA A 365 11.76 -28.26 -34.08
N ALA A 366 12.07 -27.03 -34.52
CA ALA A 366 12.10 -25.85 -33.66
C ALA A 366 10.69 -25.45 -33.21
N ARG A 367 9.74 -25.30 -34.15
CA ARG A 367 8.32 -24.98 -33.87
C ARG A 367 7.65 -26.03 -32.97
N ALA A 368 7.95 -27.32 -33.17
CA ALA A 368 7.42 -28.39 -32.33
C ALA A 368 7.89 -28.27 -30.87
N ARG A 369 9.15 -27.88 -30.63
CA ARG A 369 9.70 -27.70 -29.28
C ARG A 369 9.27 -26.38 -28.64
N HIS A 370 9.06 -25.33 -29.43
CA HIS A 370 8.36 -24.11 -29.00
C HIS A 370 6.95 -24.44 -28.48
N GLY A 371 6.13 -25.11 -29.30
CA GLY A 371 4.77 -25.51 -28.92
C GLY A 371 4.74 -26.38 -27.65
N GLN A 372 5.67 -27.32 -27.51
CA GLN A 372 5.82 -28.13 -26.29
C GLN A 372 6.12 -27.28 -25.04
N LEU A 373 7.02 -26.30 -25.13
CA LEU A 373 7.35 -25.40 -24.00
C LEU A 373 6.15 -24.51 -23.62
N VAL A 374 5.46 -23.94 -24.62
CA VAL A 374 4.27 -23.10 -24.38
C VAL A 374 3.12 -23.93 -23.80
N SER A 375 2.87 -25.15 -24.29
CA SER A 375 1.88 -26.06 -23.70
C SER A 375 2.24 -26.44 -22.27
N GLN A 376 3.51 -26.76 -21.97
CA GLN A 376 3.94 -27.09 -20.61
C GLN A 376 3.80 -25.89 -19.65
N ALA A 377 4.10 -24.67 -20.11
CA ALA A 377 3.87 -23.45 -19.33
C ALA A 377 2.37 -23.23 -19.08
N ARG A 378 1.52 -23.46 -20.08
CA ARG A 378 0.07 -23.34 -19.96
C ARG A 378 -0.51 -24.37 -18.98
N GLU A 379 -0.04 -25.62 -19.01
CA GLU A 379 -0.43 -26.67 -18.05
C GLU A 379 -0.06 -26.37 -16.59
N VAL A 380 0.93 -25.50 -16.34
CA VAL A 380 1.24 -24.98 -15.01
C VAL A 380 0.25 -23.88 -14.65
N LEU A 381 0.10 -22.86 -15.50
CA LEU A 381 -0.84 -21.76 -15.26
C LEU A 381 -2.28 -22.26 -15.01
N ASP A 382 -2.80 -23.14 -15.85
CA ASP A 382 -4.17 -23.66 -15.73
C ASP A 382 -4.37 -24.47 -14.44
N ARG A 383 -3.30 -25.04 -13.85
CA ARG A 383 -3.34 -25.73 -12.55
C ARG A 383 -3.37 -24.74 -11.40
N ASP A 384 -2.50 -23.74 -11.43
CA ASP A 384 -2.40 -22.72 -10.38
C ASP A 384 -3.69 -21.87 -10.34
N VAL A 385 -4.21 -21.47 -11.51
CA VAL A 385 -5.51 -20.80 -11.64
C VAL A 385 -6.65 -21.70 -11.15
N ALA A 386 -6.62 -23.01 -11.40
CA ALA A 386 -7.64 -23.92 -10.86
C ALA A 386 -7.60 -24.04 -9.33
N GLN A 387 -6.41 -23.94 -8.70
CA GLN A 387 -6.30 -23.85 -7.24
C GLN A 387 -6.90 -22.54 -6.72
N LEU A 388 -6.55 -21.40 -7.34
CA LEU A 388 -7.05 -20.08 -6.93
C LEU A 388 -8.57 -19.93 -7.14
N VAL A 389 -9.14 -20.59 -8.16
CA VAL A 389 -10.61 -20.68 -8.34
C VAL A 389 -11.25 -21.48 -7.20
N ALA A 390 -10.68 -22.63 -6.82
CA ALA A 390 -11.19 -23.43 -5.70
C ALA A 390 -11.06 -22.70 -4.34
N GLU A 391 -10.10 -21.77 -4.21
CA GLU A 391 -10.00 -20.86 -3.07
C GLU A 391 -11.07 -19.77 -3.11
N ALA A 392 -11.28 -19.12 -4.26
CA ALA A 392 -12.33 -18.13 -4.46
C ALA A 392 -13.74 -18.67 -4.15
N GLU A 393 -14.03 -19.93 -4.53
CA GLU A 393 -15.28 -20.64 -4.22
C GLU A 393 -15.56 -20.78 -2.71
N VAL A 394 -14.50 -20.81 -1.88
CA VAL A 394 -14.61 -20.89 -0.41
C VAL A 394 -14.56 -19.51 0.25
N VAL A 395 -13.76 -18.59 -0.29
CA VAL A 395 -13.56 -17.24 0.26
C VAL A 395 -14.75 -16.31 0.00
N GLU A 396 -15.25 -16.21 -1.24
CA GLU A 396 -16.33 -15.25 -1.59
C GLU A 396 -17.59 -15.42 -0.72
N PRO A 397 -18.12 -16.64 -0.46
CA PRO A 397 -19.28 -16.82 0.41
C PRO A 397 -19.05 -16.44 1.89
N ALA A 398 -17.79 -16.33 2.32
CA ALA A 398 -17.41 -15.94 3.67
C ALA A 398 -17.09 -14.44 3.83
N LEU A 399 -17.04 -13.67 2.73
CA LEU A 399 -16.70 -12.25 2.76
C LEU A 399 -17.77 -11.42 3.52
N PRO A 400 -17.36 -10.50 4.42
CA PRO A 400 -18.28 -9.56 5.05
C PRO A 400 -18.86 -8.58 4.02
N THR A 401 -19.96 -7.89 4.36
CA THR A 401 -20.65 -6.93 3.47
C THR A 401 -19.74 -5.88 2.82
N ALA A 402 -18.66 -5.48 3.49
CA ALA A 402 -17.69 -4.55 2.92
C ALA A 402 -16.84 -5.13 1.78
N PHE A 403 -16.56 -6.44 1.81
CA PHE A 403 -15.72 -7.14 0.83
C PHE A 403 -16.56 -7.95 -0.17
N ALA A 404 -17.83 -8.23 0.11
CA ALA A 404 -18.68 -9.07 -0.72
C ALA A 404 -19.17 -8.38 -2.02
N ARG A 405 -19.45 -9.16 -3.07
CA ARG A 405 -20.20 -8.70 -4.25
C ARG A 405 -21.67 -8.34 -3.91
N TRP A 406 -22.38 -7.61 -4.77
CA TRP A 406 -23.80 -7.26 -4.55
C TRP A 406 -24.80 -8.41 -4.80
N ASP A 407 -24.37 -9.48 -5.47
CA ASP A 407 -25.12 -10.75 -5.59
C ASP A 407 -24.91 -11.69 -4.38
N ASN A 408 -23.91 -11.42 -3.54
CA ASN A 408 -23.57 -12.24 -2.39
C ASN A 408 -24.74 -12.33 -1.37
N PRO A 409 -25.11 -13.53 -0.88
CA PRO A 409 -26.20 -13.72 0.08
C PRO A 409 -26.13 -12.86 1.34
N VAL A 410 -24.93 -12.45 1.79
CA VAL A 410 -24.72 -11.67 3.03
C VAL A 410 -25.58 -10.39 3.10
N TRP A 411 -25.88 -9.76 1.97
CA TRP A 411 -26.73 -8.56 1.92
C TRP A 411 -28.18 -8.77 2.34
N HIS A 412 -28.70 -10.01 2.26
CA HIS A 412 -30.06 -10.33 2.73
C HIS A 412 -30.16 -10.30 4.27
N ALA A 413 -29.05 -10.51 4.97
CA ALA A 413 -28.92 -10.40 6.42
C ALA A 413 -28.40 -9.02 6.88
N TYR A 414 -28.26 -8.06 5.96
CA TYR A 414 -27.61 -6.76 6.20
C TYR A 414 -28.12 -6.04 7.47
N ARG A 415 -27.17 -5.47 8.21
CA ARG A 415 -27.39 -4.53 9.31
C ARG A 415 -26.38 -3.40 9.17
N VAL A 416 -26.77 -2.20 9.59
CA VAL A 416 -25.83 -1.07 9.70
C VAL A 416 -24.79 -1.42 10.77
N PRO A 417 -23.48 -1.33 10.47
CA PRO A 417 -22.45 -1.73 11.42
C PRO A 417 -22.27 -0.72 12.56
N MET A 418 -21.57 -1.15 13.62
CA MET A 418 -21.23 -0.30 14.77
C MET A 418 -19.79 0.27 14.69
N GLU A 419 -18.96 -0.31 13.83
CA GLU A 419 -17.55 0.03 13.63
C GLU A 419 -17.29 0.20 12.12
N ILE A 420 -16.27 0.97 11.75
CA ILE A 420 -15.84 1.14 10.35
C ILE A 420 -14.99 -0.09 9.98
N PRO A 421 -15.28 -0.83 8.90
CA PRO A 421 -14.49 -1.98 8.50
C PRO A 421 -13.09 -1.56 8.02
N MET A 422 -12.18 -2.52 8.03
CA MET A 422 -10.78 -2.33 7.68
C MET A 422 -10.58 -1.93 6.21
N ALA A 423 -11.49 -2.34 5.32
CA ALA A 423 -11.42 -2.09 3.88
C ALA A 423 -12.82 -2.09 3.23
N LEU A 424 -12.89 -1.76 1.94
CA LEU A 424 -14.00 -2.09 1.06
C LEU A 424 -13.52 -2.68 -0.27
N ARG A 425 -14.39 -3.44 -0.93
CA ARG A 425 -14.21 -3.83 -2.33
C ARG A 425 -14.67 -2.73 -3.27
N LEU A 426 -13.76 -2.24 -4.11
CA LEU A 426 -14.08 -1.32 -5.20
C LEU A 426 -14.61 -2.08 -6.41
N GLY A 427 -14.01 -3.19 -6.82
CA GLY A 427 -14.44 -3.98 -7.97
C GLY A 427 -13.80 -5.37 -7.98
N ASP A 428 -13.73 -5.99 -9.14
CA ASP A 428 -13.07 -7.28 -9.36
C ASP A 428 -11.90 -7.13 -10.36
N LEU A 429 -10.83 -7.90 -10.19
CA LEU A 429 -9.64 -7.89 -11.06
C LEU A 429 -9.44 -9.27 -11.71
N HIS A 430 -9.01 -9.28 -12.96
CA HIS A 430 -8.44 -10.48 -13.60
C HIS A 430 -7.34 -10.13 -14.61
N LEU A 431 -6.65 -11.17 -15.09
CA LEU A 431 -5.70 -11.10 -16.20
C LEU A 431 -6.29 -11.83 -17.43
N PRO A 432 -5.92 -11.46 -18.67
CA PRO A 432 -6.46 -12.09 -19.88
C PRO A 432 -6.23 -13.59 -19.97
N GLU A 433 -5.12 -14.11 -19.43
CA GLU A 433 -4.78 -15.53 -19.45
C GLU A 433 -5.57 -16.38 -18.44
N ALA A 434 -6.22 -15.72 -17.47
CA ALA A 434 -6.90 -16.28 -16.31
C ALA A 434 -8.34 -15.75 -16.16
N ASP A 435 -9.07 -15.68 -17.28
CA ASP A 435 -10.47 -15.27 -17.39
C ASP A 435 -11.44 -16.00 -16.44
N ARG A 436 -11.08 -17.20 -15.97
CA ARG A 436 -11.87 -18.04 -15.05
C ARG A 436 -11.91 -17.59 -13.59
N ILE A 437 -11.09 -16.62 -13.17
CA ILE A 437 -11.07 -16.09 -11.80
C ILE A 437 -11.38 -14.59 -11.77
N ARG A 438 -11.94 -14.13 -10.65
CA ARG A 438 -12.13 -12.72 -10.28
C ARG A 438 -11.61 -12.51 -8.88
N VAL A 439 -10.56 -11.70 -8.73
CA VAL A 439 -9.95 -11.40 -7.43
C VAL A 439 -10.54 -10.07 -6.91
N PRO A 440 -11.10 -10.02 -5.69
CA PRO A 440 -11.68 -8.79 -5.15
C PRO A 440 -10.66 -7.63 -5.02
N MET A 441 -10.93 -6.48 -5.64
CA MET A 441 -10.12 -5.27 -5.47
C MET A 441 -10.44 -4.61 -4.12
N LEU A 442 -9.70 -4.97 -3.06
CA LEU A 442 -9.88 -4.40 -1.71
C LEU A 442 -8.98 -3.20 -1.45
N ILE A 443 -9.55 -2.07 -1.03
CA ILE A 443 -8.85 -0.84 -0.61
C ILE A 443 -9.17 -0.56 0.86
N ARG A 444 -8.18 -0.15 1.67
CA ARG A 444 -8.39 0.17 3.10
C ARG A 444 -9.31 1.37 3.30
N LEU A 445 -9.86 1.47 4.51
CA LEU A 445 -10.52 2.68 5.01
C LEU A 445 -9.69 3.37 6.11
N PRO A 446 -9.75 4.71 6.23
CA PRO A 446 -10.41 5.65 5.32
C PRO A 446 -9.77 5.69 3.92
N LEU A 447 -10.49 6.19 2.92
CA LEU A 447 -9.95 6.32 1.56
C LEU A 447 -8.81 7.36 1.55
N GLU A 448 -7.59 6.93 1.26
CA GLU A 448 -6.43 7.85 1.19
C GLU A 448 -6.38 8.67 -0.11
N ARG A 449 -7.18 8.30 -1.11
CA ARG A 449 -7.37 9.05 -2.37
C ARG A 449 -8.85 9.05 -2.74
N GLY A 450 -9.29 10.15 -3.37
CA GLY A 450 -10.55 10.15 -4.09
C GLY A 450 -10.52 9.27 -5.35
N LEU A 451 -11.67 9.12 -6.00
CA LEU A 451 -11.84 8.29 -7.20
C LEU A 451 -12.11 9.16 -8.45
N TRP A 452 -11.61 8.72 -9.60
CA TRP A 452 -12.01 9.21 -10.93
C TRP A 452 -12.62 8.04 -11.70
N ILE A 453 -13.93 8.08 -11.93
CA ILE A 453 -14.63 7.12 -12.78
C ILE A 453 -14.70 7.73 -14.18
N ASP A 454 -13.98 7.09 -15.11
CA ASP A 454 -13.81 7.60 -16.47
C ASP A 454 -15.10 7.41 -17.28
N SER A 455 -15.74 8.52 -17.66
CA SER A 455 -16.96 8.48 -18.48
C SER A 455 -16.70 8.73 -19.97
N GLY A 456 -15.42 8.78 -20.39
CA GLY A 456 -15.00 9.10 -21.74
C GLY A 456 -14.93 7.91 -22.71
N ARG A 457 -14.30 8.14 -23.87
CA ARG A 457 -14.12 7.19 -24.99
C ARG A 457 -13.35 5.89 -24.70
N SER A 458 -13.78 5.05 -23.75
CA SER A 458 -13.25 3.68 -23.60
C SER A 458 -13.61 2.82 -24.83
N ALA A 459 -12.62 2.08 -25.32
CA ALA A 459 -12.80 1.04 -26.33
C ALA A 459 -13.01 -0.30 -25.61
N SER A 460 -14.24 -0.84 -25.68
CA SER A 460 -14.52 -2.12 -25.02
C SER A 460 -13.67 -3.25 -25.61
N LEU A 461 -13.37 -4.27 -24.80
CA LEU A 461 -12.62 -5.47 -25.20
C LEU A 461 -13.24 -6.20 -26.42
N ASP A 462 -14.55 -6.09 -26.60
CA ASP A 462 -15.30 -6.63 -27.76
C ASP A 462 -15.14 -5.77 -29.05
N GLY A 463 -14.33 -4.72 -29.02
CA GLY A 463 -14.16 -3.77 -30.13
C GLY A 463 -15.37 -2.87 -30.39
N SER A 464 -16.36 -2.88 -29.50
CA SER A 464 -17.56 -2.05 -29.62
C SER A 464 -17.33 -0.65 -29.03
N PHE A 465 -17.81 0.38 -29.71
CA PHE A 465 -17.87 1.73 -29.16
C PHE A 465 -19.19 1.90 -28.41
N ALA A 466 -19.11 2.02 -27.10
CA ALA A 466 -20.24 2.49 -26.29
C ALA A 466 -20.59 3.94 -26.68
N ASP A 467 -21.88 4.29 -26.63
CA ASP A 467 -22.27 5.69 -26.73
C ASP A 467 -21.72 6.48 -25.53
N SER A 468 -21.25 7.71 -25.76
CA SER A 468 -20.81 8.62 -24.70
C SER A 468 -21.92 8.94 -23.69
N HIS A 469 -23.20 8.83 -24.07
CA HIS A 469 -24.32 8.91 -23.12
C HIS A 469 -24.43 7.65 -22.25
N GLU A 470 -24.19 6.48 -22.83
CA GLU A 470 -24.21 5.20 -22.12
C GLU A 470 -23.02 5.07 -21.16
N MET A 471 -21.83 5.49 -21.57
CA MET A 471 -20.64 5.50 -20.71
C MET A 471 -20.79 6.48 -19.54
N ARG A 472 -21.40 7.65 -19.74
CA ARG A 472 -21.80 8.57 -18.66
C ARG A 472 -22.83 7.97 -17.71
N ARG A 473 -23.84 7.26 -18.24
CA ARG A 473 -24.84 6.53 -17.42
C ARG A 473 -24.17 5.46 -16.54
N LEU A 474 -23.34 4.61 -17.13
CA LEU A 474 -22.61 3.55 -16.44
C LEU A 474 -21.59 4.11 -15.43
N GLY A 475 -20.93 5.21 -15.76
CA GLY A 475 -20.04 5.97 -14.88
C GLY A 475 -20.74 6.40 -13.59
N LEU A 476 -21.92 7.00 -13.72
CA LEU A 476 -22.68 7.46 -12.56
C LEU A 476 -23.38 6.32 -11.81
N GLU A 477 -23.80 5.24 -12.47
CA GLU A 477 -24.30 4.03 -11.80
C GLU A 477 -23.19 3.33 -10.99
N THR A 478 -21.96 3.32 -11.50
CA THR A 478 -20.75 2.87 -10.78
C THR A 478 -20.49 3.74 -9.55
N ALA A 479 -20.52 5.07 -9.70
CA ALA A 479 -20.39 6.01 -8.58
C ALA A 479 -21.47 5.80 -7.51
N VAL A 480 -22.73 5.60 -7.91
CA VAL A 480 -23.85 5.31 -7.01
C VAL A 480 -23.67 3.97 -6.30
N ALA A 481 -23.13 2.94 -6.96
CA ALA A 481 -22.80 1.66 -6.33
C ALA A 481 -21.70 1.81 -5.26
N HIS A 482 -20.61 2.54 -5.55
CA HIS A 482 -19.57 2.82 -4.56
C HIS A 482 -20.09 3.68 -3.38
N ALA A 483 -20.83 4.75 -3.66
CA ALA A 483 -21.38 5.63 -2.63
C ALA A 483 -22.41 4.92 -1.74
N ALA A 484 -23.26 4.06 -2.31
CA ALA A 484 -24.17 3.23 -1.54
C ALA A 484 -23.46 2.16 -0.71
N ARG A 485 -22.35 1.60 -1.21
CA ARG A 485 -21.49 0.69 -0.44
C ARG A 485 -20.87 1.40 0.76
N LEU A 486 -20.27 2.57 0.56
CA LEU A 486 -19.71 3.40 1.64
C LEU A 486 -20.77 3.77 2.69
N LEU A 487 -21.94 4.25 2.26
CA LEU A 487 -23.10 4.50 3.13
C LEU A 487 -23.60 3.27 3.90
N ALA A 488 -23.41 2.06 3.36
CA ALA A 488 -23.85 0.82 3.99
C ALA A 488 -22.85 0.25 5.00
N ILE A 489 -21.56 0.56 4.85
CA ILE A 489 -20.48 -0.04 5.65
C ILE A 489 -19.94 0.89 6.74
N TYR A 490 -20.32 2.16 6.74
CA TYR A 490 -20.05 3.06 7.86
C TYR A 490 -21.17 3.01 8.92
N PRO A 491 -20.84 3.27 10.20
CA PRO A 491 -21.85 3.40 11.25
C PRO A 491 -22.86 4.53 11.01
N ALA A 492 -24.04 4.41 11.62
CA ALA A 492 -25.11 5.39 11.47
C ALA A 492 -24.68 6.77 11.99
N GLY A 493 -24.51 7.74 11.07
CA GLY A 493 -24.06 9.09 11.38
C GLY A 493 -22.61 9.39 10.99
N GLU A 494 -21.75 8.37 10.83
CA GLU A 494 -20.30 8.53 10.61
C GLU A 494 -19.89 8.80 9.15
N PHE A 495 -20.83 8.74 8.19
CA PHE A 495 -20.55 9.00 6.78
C PHE A 495 -21.68 9.78 6.11
N THR A 496 -21.35 10.79 5.30
CA THR A 496 -22.30 11.75 4.72
C THR A 496 -21.95 12.04 3.26
N VAL A 497 -22.96 12.08 2.38
CA VAL A 497 -22.76 12.19 0.92
C VAL A 497 -23.39 13.46 0.37
N HIS A 498 -22.60 14.22 -0.38
CA HIS A 498 -22.99 15.38 -1.18
C HIS A 498 -22.89 15.02 -2.67
N VAL A 499 -23.72 15.67 -3.49
CA VAL A 499 -23.70 15.47 -4.95
C VAL A 499 -23.76 16.83 -5.64
N ILE A 500 -22.90 17.04 -6.63
CA ILE A 500 -22.99 18.14 -7.60
C ILE A 500 -23.34 17.52 -8.96
N ASP A 501 -24.40 18.03 -9.59
CA ASP A 501 -24.94 17.54 -10.87
C ASP A 501 -25.52 18.75 -11.64
N PRO A 502 -24.69 19.63 -12.23
CA PRO A 502 -25.12 20.98 -12.56
C PRO A 502 -26.21 21.08 -13.64
N ALA A 503 -26.19 20.25 -14.68
CA ALA A 503 -27.29 20.14 -15.63
C ALA A 503 -28.47 19.27 -15.14
N GLY A 504 -28.31 18.54 -14.03
CA GLY A 504 -29.26 17.53 -13.59
C GLY A 504 -29.27 16.26 -14.46
N SER A 505 -28.22 16.05 -15.26
CA SER A 505 -28.11 14.94 -16.22
C SER A 505 -28.09 13.57 -15.52
N GLY A 506 -27.63 13.55 -14.26
CA GLY A 506 -27.50 12.34 -13.44
C GLY A 506 -28.78 11.84 -12.76
N ALA A 507 -29.90 12.57 -12.87
CA ALA A 507 -31.09 12.37 -12.05
C ALA A 507 -31.66 10.94 -12.02
N GLN A 508 -31.55 10.18 -13.11
CA GLN A 508 -32.01 8.78 -13.16
C GLN A 508 -31.11 7.84 -12.36
N ALA A 509 -29.79 7.92 -12.54
CA ALA A 509 -28.84 7.05 -11.83
C ALA A 509 -28.75 7.40 -10.33
N LEU A 510 -28.83 8.69 -9.98
CA LEU A 510 -28.83 9.19 -8.60
C LEU A 510 -30.11 8.83 -7.82
N ALA A 511 -31.19 8.43 -8.50
CA ALA A 511 -32.50 8.18 -7.91
C ALA A 511 -32.49 7.28 -6.64
N PRO A 512 -31.69 6.19 -6.52
CA PRO A 512 -31.65 5.37 -5.31
C PRO A 512 -31.16 6.15 -4.07
N LEU A 513 -30.20 7.06 -4.23
CA LEU A 513 -29.67 7.90 -3.14
C LEU A 513 -30.65 9.02 -2.78
N VAL A 514 -31.26 9.66 -3.79
CA VAL A 514 -32.23 10.73 -3.58
C VAL A 514 -33.52 10.20 -2.92
N GLN A 515 -34.09 9.11 -3.43
CA GLN A 515 -35.38 8.56 -2.97
C GLN A 515 -35.31 7.91 -1.58
N SER A 516 -34.13 7.42 -1.17
CA SER A 516 -33.95 6.86 0.18
C SER A 516 -33.71 7.93 1.25
N GLY A 517 -33.29 9.14 0.85
CA GLY A 517 -32.99 10.24 1.76
C GLY A 517 -31.70 10.03 2.55
N VAL A 518 -30.66 9.47 1.91
CA VAL A 518 -29.33 9.24 2.51
C VAL A 518 -28.31 10.35 2.26
N LEU A 519 -28.60 11.24 1.30
CA LEU A 519 -27.76 12.41 0.98
C LEU A 519 -27.93 13.52 2.04
N ALA A 520 -26.90 14.35 2.20
CA ALA A 520 -26.93 15.52 3.08
C ALA A 520 -27.97 16.58 2.65
N ALA A 521 -28.13 16.71 1.33
CA ALA A 521 -29.03 17.63 0.66
C ALA A 521 -29.44 17.04 -0.70
N PRO A 522 -30.45 17.59 -1.40
CA PRO A 522 -30.67 17.30 -2.82
C PRO A 522 -29.41 17.59 -3.66
N PRO A 523 -29.18 16.89 -4.79
CA PRO A 523 -28.07 17.18 -5.69
C PRO A 523 -28.02 18.66 -6.10
N ALA A 524 -26.85 19.26 -6.02
CA ALA A 524 -26.66 20.68 -6.29
C ALA A 524 -26.62 20.96 -7.80
N GLN A 525 -27.59 21.74 -8.26
CA GLN A 525 -27.79 22.10 -9.67
C GLN A 525 -27.28 23.52 -9.97
N GLY A 526 -26.80 23.71 -11.20
CA GLY A 526 -26.17 24.94 -11.67
C GLY A 526 -24.85 25.31 -10.97
N ALA A 527 -24.10 26.23 -11.57
CA ALA A 527 -22.80 26.69 -11.06
C ALA A 527 -22.88 27.27 -9.63
N ALA A 528 -23.98 27.93 -9.28
CA ALA A 528 -24.18 28.48 -7.94
C ALA A 528 -24.31 27.39 -6.85
N GLY A 529 -25.00 26.28 -7.15
CA GLY A 529 -25.09 25.13 -6.25
C GLY A 529 -23.75 24.40 -6.12
N ALA A 530 -23.05 24.22 -7.25
CA ALA A 530 -21.70 23.64 -7.26
C ALA A 530 -20.72 24.45 -6.38
N ALA A 531 -20.68 25.77 -6.57
CA ALA A 531 -19.80 26.66 -5.82
C ALA A 531 -20.10 26.69 -4.31
N ASP A 532 -21.39 26.64 -3.91
CA ASP A 532 -21.82 26.58 -2.52
C ASP A 532 -21.37 25.27 -1.83
N VAL A 533 -21.59 24.11 -2.46
CA VAL A 533 -21.11 22.81 -1.94
C VAL A 533 -19.59 22.79 -1.81
N LEU A 534 -18.86 23.24 -2.84
CA LEU A 534 -17.40 23.31 -2.81
C LEU A 534 -16.89 24.27 -1.72
N ALA A 535 -17.48 25.45 -1.58
CA ALA A 535 -17.10 26.42 -0.55
C ALA A 535 -17.28 25.86 0.87
N ARG A 536 -18.42 25.20 1.17
CA ARG A 536 -18.64 24.57 2.48
C ARG A 536 -17.64 23.47 2.77
N LEU A 537 -17.33 22.62 1.80
CA LEU A 537 -16.38 21.51 1.99
C LEU A 537 -14.94 22.02 2.10
N THR A 538 -14.53 23.03 1.32
CA THR A 538 -13.22 23.71 1.49
C THR A 538 -13.10 24.27 2.90
N GLN A 539 -14.11 25.03 3.37
CA GLN A 539 -14.12 25.61 4.72
C GLN A 539 -14.08 24.53 5.82
N ARG A 540 -14.73 23.37 5.62
CA ARG A 540 -14.60 22.23 6.55
C ARG A 540 -13.16 21.72 6.62
N VAL A 541 -12.49 21.56 5.47
CA VAL A 541 -11.10 21.10 5.44
C VAL A 541 -10.20 22.09 6.17
N ASP A 542 -10.31 23.40 5.87
CA ASP A 542 -9.56 24.46 6.54
C ASP A 542 -9.72 24.39 8.07
N LEU A 543 -10.95 24.33 8.57
CA LEU A 543 -11.27 24.33 10.00
C LEU A 543 -10.73 23.09 10.73
N VAL A 544 -10.89 21.90 10.13
CA VAL A 544 -10.40 20.65 10.75
C VAL A 544 -8.87 20.58 10.71
N GLN A 545 -8.24 20.99 9.61
CA GLN A 545 -6.79 21.07 9.55
C GLN A 545 -6.22 22.10 10.55
N MET A 546 -6.86 23.26 10.73
CA MET A 546 -6.45 24.24 11.74
C MET A 546 -6.54 23.66 13.16
N ALA A 547 -7.62 22.95 13.49
CA ALA A 547 -7.79 22.31 14.80
C ALA A 547 -6.73 21.22 15.07
N LEU A 548 -6.43 20.38 14.07
CA LEU A 548 -5.42 19.33 14.16
C LEU A 548 -4.00 19.91 14.26
N ARG A 549 -3.62 20.85 13.36
CA ARG A 549 -2.31 21.53 13.40
C ARG A 549 -2.10 22.33 14.69
N GLY A 550 -3.17 22.85 15.28
CA GLY A 550 -3.17 23.54 16.57
C GLY A 550 -3.15 22.62 17.80
N GLY A 551 -3.22 21.29 17.62
CA GLY A 551 -3.28 20.32 18.73
C GLY A 551 -4.57 20.38 19.55
N ALA A 552 -5.64 20.95 19.00
CA ALA A 552 -6.90 21.25 19.69
C ALA A 552 -8.12 20.72 18.92
N PRO A 553 -8.27 19.38 18.75
CA PRO A 553 -9.40 18.78 18.02
C PRO A 553 -10.76 19.11 18.67
N ASP A 554 -10.80 19.30 19.99
CA ASP A 554 -12.02 19.68 20.72
C ASP A 554 -12.44 21.15 20.50
N ALA A 555 -11.62 21.97 19.81
CA ALA A 555 -11.89 23.38 19.54
C ALA A 555 -12.65 23.63 18.22
N LEU A 556 -13.17 22.57 17.58
CA LEU A 556 -14.01 22.70 16.39
C LEU A 556 -15.31 23.48 16.70
N PRO A 557 -15.86 24.25 15.73
CA PRO A 557 -17.10 25.00 15.94
C PRO A 557 -18.26 24.10 16.37
N PRO A 558 -19.06 24.49 17.38
CA PRO A 558 -20.18 23.68 17.85
C PRO A 558 -21.22 23.51 16.74
N GLY A 559 -21.56 22.25 16.42
CA GLY A 559 -22.46 21.91 15.32
C GLY A 559 -21.77 21.71 13.97
N LEU A 560 -20.43 21.75 13.89
CA LEU A 560 -19.70 21.22 12.73
C LEU A 560 -19.93 19.70 12.65
N ASP A 561 -20.40 19.23 11.49
CA ASP A 561 -20.51 17.80 11.20
C ASP A 561 -19.11 17.15 11.22
N THR A 562 -18.88 16.23 12.16
CA THR A 562 -17.62 15.51 12.30
C THR A 562 -17.49 14.32 11.35
N SER A 563 -18.58 13.88 10.73
CA SER A 563 -18.63 12.66 9.92
C SER A 563 -17.72 12.71 8.67
N GLN A 564 -17.33 11.54 8.18
CA GLN A 564 -16.61 11.40 6.92
C GLN A 564 -17.51 11.86 5.76
N GLN A 565 -16.98 12.67 4.87
CA GLN A 565 -17.73 13.28 3.77
C GLN A 565 -17.32 12.65 2.44
N LEU A 566 -18.28 12.39 1.57
CA LEU A 566 -18.06 12.06 0.16
C LEU A 566 -18.70 13.13 -0.71
N LEU A 567 -17.94 13.71 -1.63
CA LEU A 567 -18.44 14.58 -2.69
C LEU A 567 -18.46 13.81 -4.01
N ILE A 568 -19.65 13.52 -4.52
CA ILE A 568 -19.82 13.02 -5.89
C ILE A 568 -19.94 14.23 -6.83
N VAL A 569 -19.13 14.26 -7.88
CA VAL A 569 -19.17 15.24 -8.96
C VAL A 569 -19.58 14.53 -10.24
N ASN A 570 -20.76 14.84 -10.75
CA ASN A 570 -21.22 14.45 -12.08
C ASN A 570 -21.05 15.63 -13.06
N ASP A 571 -21.19 15.35 -14.37
CA ASP A 571 -21.47 16.35 -15.41
C ASP A 571 -20.34 17.38 -15.66
N PHE A 572 -19.18 17.20 -14.99
CA PHE A 572 -17.95 17.97 -15.22
C PHE A 572 -17.48 17.78 -16.68
N PRO A 573 -17.13 18.86 -17.41
CA PRO A 573 -16.82 20.22 -16.94
C PRO A 573 -18.02 21.18 -16.80
N HIS A 574 -19.26 20.78 -17.09
CA HIS A 574 -20.41 21.69 -17.13
C HIS A 574 -20.72 22.30 -15.76
N GLY A 575 -20.83 23.64 -15.71
CA GLY A 575 -21.14 24.38 -14.48
C GLY A 575 -19.93 24.65 -13.56
N PHE A 576 -18.71 24.27 -13.96
CA PHE A 576 -17.48 24.54 -13.21
C PHE A 576 -16.65 25.67 -13.86
N ASP A 577 -15.90 26.41 -13.04
CA ASP A 577 -14.92 27.41 -13.46
C ASP A 577 -13.52 27.09 -12.88
N ASP A 578 -12.49 27.84 -13.28
CA ASP A 578 -11.11 27.64 -12.80
C ASP A 578 -10.99 27.67 -11.28
N ARG A 579 -11.85 28.44 -10.59
CA ARG A 579 -11.92 28.47 -9.13
C ARG A 579 -12.45 27.15 -8.59
N ALA A 580 -13.56 26.65 -9.14
CA ALA A 580 -14.14 25.37 -8.75
C ALA A 580 -13.17 24.21 -9.00
N VAL A 581 -12.42 24.22 -10.12
CA VAL A 581 -11.35 23.23 -10.38
C VAL A 581 -10.24 23.31 -9.34
N ASN A 582 -9.79 24.52 -8.96
CA ASN A 582 -8.80 24.67 -7.89
C ASN A 582 -9.33 24.20 -6.52
N GLN A 583 -10.62 24.40 -6.23
CA GLN A 583 -11.26 23.86 -5.01
C GLN A 583 -11.38 22.33 -5.07
N LEU A 584 -11.72 21.74 -6.23
CA LEU A 584 -11.72 20.28 -6.41
C LEU A 584 -10.33 19.67 -6.20
N ARG A 585 -9.29 20.29 -6.75
CA ARG A 585 -7.90 19.86 -6.53
C ARG A 585 -7.52 19.96 -5.05
N TYR A 586 -7.84 21.06 -4.37
CA TYR A 586 -7.61 21.19 -2.93
C TYR A 586 -8.33 20.10 -2.13
N LEU A 587 -9.59 19.81 -2.45
CA LEU A 587 -10.34 18.72 -1.81
C LEU A 587 -9.78 17.32 -2.11
N ALA A 588 -9.17 17.10 -3.28
CA ALA A 588 -8.50 15.84 -3.62
C ALA A 588 -7.16 15.67 -2.86
N ASP A 589 -6.37 16.74 -2.76
CA ASP A 589 -5.02 16.72 -2.20
C ASP A 589 -5.01 16.79 -0.66
N GLU A 590 -5.90 17.59 -0.05
CA GLU A 590 -5.88 17.95 1.38
C GLU A 590 -7.12 17.44 2.16
N GLY A 591 -8.16 17.02 1.45
CA GLY A 591 -9.42 16.51 2.03
C GLY A 591 -9.32 15.13 2.70
N PRO A 592 -8.66 14.10 2.10
CA PRO A 592 -8.63 12.75 2.67
C PRO A 592 -8.08 12.69 4.10
N ALA A 593 -7.05 13.50 4.40
CA ALA A 593 -6.42 13.61 5.71
C ALA A 593 -7.36 14.12 6.82
N VAL A 594 -8.49 14.73 6.47
CA VAL A 594 -9.54 15.21 7.39
C VAL A 594 -10.92 14.62 7.09
N GLY A 595 -10.96 13.52 6.33
CA GLY A 595 -12.19 12.80 6.04
C GLY A 595 -13.13 13.50 5.06
N VAL A 596 -12.59 14.15 4.02
CA VAL A 596 -13.37 14.64 2.87
C VAL A 596 -12.84 13.99 1.60
N HIS A 597 -13.65 13.11 1.00
CA HIS A 597 -13.30 12.28 -0.15
C HIS A 597 -13.98 12.78 -1.42
N LEU A 598 -13.25 12.84 -2.53
CA LEU A 598 -13.79 13.23 -3.84
C LEU A 598 -14.09 11.99 -4.70
N MET A 599 -15.17 12.03 -5.48
CA MET A 599 -15.53 11.03 -6.48
C MET A 599 -15.99 11.74 -7.76
N MET A 600 -15.10 11.83 -8.74
CA MET A 600 -15.38 12.41 -10.06
C MET A 600 -16.02 11.36 -10.97
N VAL A 601 -17.05 11.75 -11.71
CA VAL A 601 -17.56 11.06 -12.92
C VAL A 601 -17.40 12.05 -14.08
N ALA A 602 -16.39 11.83 -14.91
CA ALA A 602 -16.01 12.80 -15.95
C ALA A 602 -15.24 12.17 -17.12
N ASP A 603 -15.38 12.77 -18.30
CA ASP A 603 -14.56 12.51 -19.47
C ASP A 603 -13.35 13.45 -19.45
N ARG A 604 -12.13 12.90 -19.54
CA ARG A 604 -10.90 13.69 -19.57
C ARG A 604 -10.75 14.50 -20.86
N GLU A 605 -11.23 13.99 -22.01
CA GLU A 605 -11.14 14.67 -23.30
C GLU A 605 -12.03 15.92 -23.34
N GLU A 606 -13.29 15.80 -22.93
CA GLU A 606 -14.21 16.94 -22.80
C GLU A 606 -13.70 17.98 -21.77
N SER A 607 -12.94 17.53 -20.76
CA SER A 607 -12.37 18.39 -19.71
C SER A 607 -11.10 19.16 -20.11
N THR A 608 -10.50 18.88 -21.27
CA THR A 608 -9.19 19.43 -21.68
C THR A 608 -9.09 20.97 -21.69
N GLY A 609 -10.22 21.69 -21.75
CA GLY A 609 -10.26 23.15 -21.67
C GLY A 609 -9.65 23.76 -20.40
N PHE A 610 -9.59 23.02 -19.28
CA PHE A 610 -8.93 23.47 -18.05
C PHE A 610 -7.39 23.29 -18.05
N GLY A 611 -6.82 22.67 -19.08
CA GLY A 611 -5.39 22.56 -19.32
C GLY A 611 -4.56 22.14 -18.10
N PRO A 612 -3.63 22.98 -17.61
CA PRO A 612 -2.69 22.62 -16.55
C PRO A 612 -3.35 22.41 -15.17
N LEU A 613 -4.61 22.80 -14.97
CA LEU A 613 -5.33 22.55 -13.72
C LEU A 613 -5.92 21.13 -13.64
N LEU A 614 -6.19 20.49 -14.79
CA LEU A 614 -6.81 19.17 -14.86
C LEU A 614 -5.82 18.05 -14.52
N ASP A 615 -4.62 18.11 -15.10
CA ASP A 615 -3.61 17.06 -15.00
C ASP A 615 -3.20 16.70 -13.55
N PRO A 616 -3.00 17.66 -12.63
CA PRO A 616 -2.75 17.36 -11.22
C PRO A 616 -3.94 16.69 -10.51
N LEU A 617 -5.16 17.20 -10.72
CA LEU A 617 -6.40 16.65 -10.13
C LEU A 617 -6.67 15.22 -10.62
N TRP A 618 -6.45 14.96 -11.92
CA TRP A 618 -6.59 13.61 -12.48
C TRP A 618 -5.54 12.64 -11.91
N ARG A 619 -4.32 13.12 -11.59
CA ARG A 619 -3.24 12.31 -11.02
C ARG A 619 -3.35 12.05 -9.52
N SER A 620 -4.05 12.88 -8.73
CA SER A 620 -4.22 12.63 -7.28
C SER A 620 -5.35 11.64 -6.96
N LEU A 621 -6.24 11.37 -7.92
CA LEU A 621 -7.35 10.42 -7.79
C LEU A 621 -6.98 9.01 -8.31
N LEU A 622 -7.63 7.97 -7.77
CA LEU A 622 -7.57 6.61 -8.30
C LEU A 622 -8.53 6.48 -9.50
N ARG A 623 -7.99 6.22 -10.70
CA ARG A 623 -8.79 5.94 -11.90
C ARG A 623 -9.49 4.59 -11.78
N LEU A 624 -10.76 4.55 -12.20
CA LEU A 624 -11.61 3.37 -12.38
C LEU A 624 -12.39 3.53 -13.69
N THR A 625 -12.88 2.44 -14.25
CA THR A 625 -13.72 2.42 -15.46
C THR A 625 -15.09 1.81 -15.17
N PRO A 626 -16.18 2.29 -15.78
CA PRO A 626 -17.51 1.73 -15.58
C PRO A 626 -17.85 0.58 -16.55
N VAL A 627 -16.83 0.07 -17.24
CA VAL A 627 -16.82 -1.15 -18.06
C VAL A 627 -15.50 -1.90 -17.82
N ALA A 628 -15.43 -3.16 -18.26
CA ALA A 628 -14.20 -3.96 -18.21
C ALA A 628 -13.11 -3.35 -19.11
N ASP A 629 -11.98 -2.94 -18.51
CA ASP A 629 -10.91 -2.17 -19.17
C ASP A 629 -9.55 -2.46 -18.47
N ASP A 630 -8.49 -2.71 -19.23
CA ASP A 630 -7.17 -3.21 -18.76
C ASP A 630 -6.18 -2.09 -18.41
N HIS A 631 -6.59 -1.21 -17.48
CA HIS A 631 -5.89 0.04 -17.17
C HIS A 631 -5.19 0.08 -15.80
N LEU A 632 -5.27 -0.96 -14.97
CA LEU A 632 -4.64 -1.01 -13.65
C LEU A 632 -3.35 -1.84 -13.69
N ALA A 633 -2.23 -1.26 -13.27
CA ALA A 633 -0.95 -1.97 -13.15
C ALA A 633 -0.72 -2.46 -11.71
N ASP A 634 -0.25 -3.71 -11.53
CA ASP A 634 0.22 -4.17 -10.22
C ASP A 634 1.61 -3.60 -9.86
N PRO A 635 1.96 -3.51 -8.56
CA PRO A 635 3.19 -2.84 -8.13
C PRO A 635 4.46 -3.71 -8.19
N TRP A 636 4.41 -4.95 -8.71
CA TRP A 636 5.54 -5.90 -8.67
C TRP A 636 6.07 -6.29 -10.05
N VAL A 637 5.16 -6.63 -10.96
CA VAL A 637 5.44 -7.08 -12.33
C VAL A 637 4.92 -6.07 -13.34
N GLY A 638 3.89 -5.30 -12.96
CA GLY A 638 3.30 -4.28 -13.83
C GLY A 638 2.43 -4.89 -14.94
N HIS A 639 1.76 -6.02 -14.68
CA HIS A 639 0.77 -6.53 -15.62
C HIS A 639 -0.39 -5.54 -15.73
N ALA A 640 -0.96 -5.37 -16.92
CA ALA A 640 -2.26 -4.73 -17.10
C ALA A 640 -3.37 -5.67 -16.61
N TRP A 641 -4.08 -5.27 -15.57
CA TRP A 641 -5.23 -5.96 -15.00
C TRP A 641 -6.54 -5.37 -15.53
N THR A 642 -7.43 -6.23 -15.99
CA THR A 642 -8.79 -5.86 -16.34
C THR A 642 -9.59 -5.62 -15.06
N TYR A 643 -10.07 -4.38 -14.89
CA TYR A 643 -10.95 -3.99 -13.79
C TYR A 643 -12.42 -4.16 -14.19
N GLU A 644 -13.18 -4.91 -13.40
CA GLU A 644 -14.64 -5.00 -13.51
C GLU A 644 -15.34 -4.18 -12.40
N PRO A 645 -16.26 -3.25 -12.75
CA PRO A 645 -16.95 -2.41 -11.78
C PRO A 645 -17.96 -3.18 -10.90
N PRO A 646 -18.27 -2.69 -9.68
CA PRO A 646 -19.09 -3.37 -8.68
C PRO A 646 -20.59 -3.17 -8.95
N LEU A 647 -21.05 -3.47 -10.16
CA LEU A 647 -22.42 -3.20 -10.56
C LEU A 647 -23.42 -4.07 -9.79
N VAL A 648 -24.58 -3.49 -9.50
CA VAL A 648 -25.68 -4.20 -8.83
C VAL A 648 -26.40 -5.08 -9.87
N PRO A 649 -26.66 -6.37 -9.60
CA PRO A 649 -27.30 -7.26 -10.56
C PRO A 649 -28.62 -6.70 -11.11
N PRO A 650 -28.86 -6.72 -12.43
CA PRO A 650 -30.08 -6.16 -13.03
C PRO A 650 -31.37 -6.65 -12.38
N GLY A 651 -32.25 -5.73 -12.01
CA GLY A 651 -33.52 -6.00 -11.32
C GLY A 651 -33.42 -6.24 -9.82
N SER A 652 -32.21 -6.41 -9.25
CA SER A 652 -32.02 -6.62 -7.81
C SER A 652 -32.58 -5.48 -6.97
N GLN A 653 -33.16 -5.83 -5.82
CA GLN A 653 -33.69 -4.87 -4.84
C GLN A 653 -32.69 -4.57 -3.71
N VAL A 654 -31.53 -5.23 -3.68
CA VAL A 654 -30.54 -5.13 -2.60
C VAL A 654 -30.16 -3.67 -2.32
N LEU A 655 -29.78 -2.91 -3.35
CA LEU A 655 -29.40 -1.49 -3.23
C LEU A 655 -30.48 -0.66 -2.51
N ARG A 656 -31.75 -0.83 -2.91
CA ARG A 656 -32.90 -0.13 -2.33
C ARG A 656 -33.19 -0.57 -0.89
N GLN A 657 -33.03 -1.85 -0.59
CA GLN A 657 -33.25 -2.42 0.76
C GLN A 657 -32.14 -2.02 1.74
N VAL A 658 -30.89 -1.97 1.29
CA VAL A 658 -29.75 -1.54 2.10
C VAL A 658 -29.85 -0.04 2.39
N LEU A 659 -30.05 0.79 1.37
CA LEU A 659 -30.19 2.25 1.54
C LEU A 659 -31.40 2.63 2.41
N SER A 660 -32.51 1.88 2.36
CA SER A 660 -33.66 2.15 3.25
C SER A 660 -33.36 1.83 4.72
N GLN A 661 -32.55 0.82 5.01
CA GLN A 661 -32.07 0.51 6.36
C GLN A 661 -31.05 1.54 6.86
N VAL A 662 -30.10 1.96 6.03
CA VAL A 662 -29.17 3.08 6.34
C VAL A 662 -29.95 4.34 6.68
N ALA A 663 -30.91 4.73 5.82
CA ALA A 663 -31.74 5.91 6.05
C ALA A 663 -32.61 5.80 7.31
N ALA A 664 -33.09 4.60 7.66
CA ALA A 664 -33.79 4.37 8.92
C ALA A 664 -32.88 4.56 10.13
N ALA A 665 -31.66 4.02 10.10
CA ALA A 665 -30.68 4.14 11.17
C ALA A 665 -30.20 5.59 11.38
N ARG A 666 -29.93 6.34 10.31
CA ARG A 666 -29.63 7.79 10.38
C ARG A 666 -30.76 8.56 11.08
N ARG A 667 -32.02 8.23 10.77
CA ARG A 667 -33.22 8.83 11.41
C ARG A 667 -33.50 8.34 12.83
N SER A 668 -32.77 7.36 13.36
CA SER A 668 -32.80 6.99 14.78
C SER A 668 -31.57 7.44 15.56
N TRP A 669 -30.48 7.77 14.89
CA TRP A 669 -29.29 8.38 15.50
C TRP A 669 -29.44 9.90 15.69
N GLY A 670 -30.03 10.59 14.72
CA GLY A 670 -30.36 12.02 14.82
C GLY A 670 -31.65 12.32 15.60
N ARG A 671 -31.98 11.54 16.66
CA ARG A 671 -33.19 11.70 17.49
C ARG A 671 -32.94 11.31 18.94
#